data_AF-G7DWI3-F1
#
_entry.id   AF-G7DWI3-F1
#
_cell.length_a   1.000
_cell.length_b   1.000
_cell.length_c   1.000
_cell.angle_alpha   90.00
_cell.angle_beta   90.00
_cell.angle_gamma   90.00
#
_symmetry.space_group_name_H-M   'P 1'
#
loop_
_entity.id
_entity.type
_entity.pdbx_description
1 polymer ?
#
loop_
_entity_poly.entity_id
_entity_poly.type
_entity_poly.pdbx_seq_one_letter_code
_entity_poly.pdbx_strand_id
1 'polypeptide(L)'
;MIARARPKETALFLCDIQEKFRSAIHCFSDVIATSSKLVRAAEALDLPVLATEQYPDRLGKTVSELKIPKAQDVLGEALAKTRFSMFIPPVKAALEKSAIKSVIICGIESHICVQQTTLDLLDNGYNVFVVADGVSSCNAQEVPIALARMRQAGATVTTSESLLFELLGDAKAPAFKTVSGLIKDTKEQTAASLSRLIPRLSGPPTSLRIVSRRSFASSSYARTKVQPARVLDSASDGGPRQHWQSSTILACGCALAGFTVMLIYGTRLEVIKFDATREAARRARASSTIQCDSVPRRAVSRSIIDDDTAPMRARMTAWVKDLQLRIVESLEQVEHTQAHELGKLDDRIDSPPPKKFFRDAWLRKEGGEGISCVLQDGQVFEKAGVNVSVVHGTLPPAAVKQMRSDHADKFDWYDGASLLPFFACGISIVVHPRNPMAPTVHMNYRYFEVEDPANAGAPRAWWFGGGTDLTPTYLFEDDARHFHKTLKKACDAHSPGFYPTFKAWCDKYFWIKHRQEARGLGGIFFDDLGLEDGITQSDRFAFARTCGEAFLPAYIPIINARMRTDFGQRERRWQQLRRSRYVEYNLVYDRGTRFGLNTPGARIESILMSLPLTARWEYCTDAAEDPASPEAQLQRVLNSPREWV
;
A
#
# COMPACT_ATOMS: atom_id res chain seq x y z
N MET A 1 12.58 -24.55 -7.77
CA MET A 1 13.05 -25.15 -6.52
C MET A 1 13.18 -24.04 -5.48
N ILE A 2 12.79 -24.29 -4.23
CA ILE A 2 12.93 -23.31 -3.13
C ILE A 2 14.40 -23.30 -2.67
N ALA A 3 15.01 -22.12 -2.54
CA ALA A 3 16.35 -21.98 -1.98
C ALA A 3 16.38 -22.50 -0.53
N ARG A 4 17.31 -23.41 -0.20
CA ARG A 4 17.48 -23.94 1.17
C ARG A 4 18.95 -23.92 1.57
N ALA A 5 19.22 -23.47 2.78
CA ALA A 5 20.55 -23.55 3.37
C ALA A 5 20.83 -25.00 3.79
N ARG A 6 21.98 -25.53 3.37
CA ARG A 6 22.43 -26.90 3.69
C ARG A 6 23.87 -26.87 4.16
N PRO A 7 24.23 -27.54 5.28
CA PRO A 7 25.56 -27.37 5.86
C PRO A 7 26.73 -27.55 4.90
N LYS A 8 26.74 -28.64 4.11
CA LYS A 8 27.84 -28.95 3.17
C LYS A 8 27.92 -28.08 1.92
N GLU A 9 26.92 -27.23 1.69
CA GLU A 9 26.83 -26.38 0.49
C GLU A 9 26.70 -24.89 0.86
N THR A 10 26.86 -24.52 2.13
CA THR A 10 26.63 -23.16 2.62
C THR A 10 27.86 -22.55 3.28
N ALA A 11 28.19 -21.31 2.92
CA ALA A 11 29.22 -20.52 3.58
C ALA A 11 28.63 -19.33 4.34
N LEU A 12 29.27 -18.92 5.44
CA LEU A 12 28.96 -17.73 6.22
C LEU A 12 29.88 -16.57 5.84
N PHE A 13 29.31 -15.43 5.44
CA PHE A 13 30.01 -14.23 5.03
C PHE A 13 29.82 -13.13 6.08
N LEU A 14 30.94 -12.62 6.61
CA LEU A 14 31.04 -11.52 7.56
C LEU A 14 31.47 -10.24 6.84
N CYS A 15 30.51 -9.36 6.56
CA CYS A 15 30.72 -8.17 5.74
C CYS A 15 31.21 -6.98 6.60
N ASP A 16 32.50 -6.67 6.50
CA ASP A 16 33.11 -5.39 6.91
C ASP A 16 32.89 -4.97 8.37
N ILE A 17 32.71 -5.93 9.30
CA ILE A 17 32.48 -5.65 10.74
C ILE A 17 33.79 -5.21 11.41
N GLN A 18 34.22 -3.97 11.18
CA GLN A 18 35.53 -3.44 11.59
C GLN A 18 35.47 -2.48 12.78
N GLU A 19 36.58 -2.40 13.51
CA GLU A 19 36.74 -1.64 14.76
C GLU A 19 36.32 -0.16 14.66
N LYS A 20 36.65 0.55 13.57
CA LYS A 20 36.33 1.99 13.48
C LYS A 20 34.84 2.29 13.28
N PHE A 21 34.04 1.29 12.98
CA PHE A 21 32.59 1.45 12.80
C PHE A 21 31.79 1.38 14.11
N ARG A 22 32.44 1.06 15.24
CA ARG A 22 31.78 0.91 16.55
C ARG A 22 30.89 2.10 16.95
N SER A 23 31.33 3.32 16.66
CA SER A 23 30.61 4.55 17.01
C SER A 23 29.65 5.03 15.92
N ALA A 24 29.80 4.54 14.69
CA ALA A 24 29.06 5.03 13.54
C ALA A 24 27.83 4.17 13.22
N ILE A 25 27.92 2.84 13.39
CA ILE A 25 26.86 1.91 13.02
C ILE A 25 25.81 1.80 14.11
N HIS A 26 24.54 1.92 13.71
CA HIS A 26 23.39 1.72 14.61
C HIS A 26 23.43 0.33 15.23
N CYS A 27 23.36 0.25 16.56
CA CYS A 27 23.37 -1.01 17.31
C CYS A 27 24.50 -1.97 16.89
N PHE A 28 25.72 -1.46 16.68
CA PHE A 28 26.86 -2.27 16.24
C PHE A 28 27.16 -3.48 17.15
N SER A 29 27.00 -3.34 18.47
CA SER A 29 27.19 -4.45 19.41
C SER A 29 26.21 -5.61 19.19
N ASP A 30 24.99 -5.33 18.75
CA ASP A 30 24.00 -6.33 18.39
C ASP A 30 24.42 -7.09 17.11
N VAL A 31 25.00 -6.38 16.12
CA VAL A 31 25.59 -7.02 14.92
C VAL A 31 26.73 -7.96 15.29
N ILE A 32 27.63 -7.55 16.19
CA ILE A 32 28.72 -8.40 16.69
C ILE A 32 28.16 -9.63 17.39
N ALA A 33 27.16 -9.46 18.27
CA ALA A 33 26.58 -10.56 19.03
C ALA A 33 25.96 -11.63 18.12
N THR A 34 25.15 -11.22 17.14
CA THR A 34 24.55 -12.14 16.17
C THR A 34 25.61 -12.79 15.28
N SER A 35 26.60 -12.01 14.82
CA SER A 35 27.68 -12.55 13.98
C SER A 35 28.55 -13.55 14.75
N SER A 36 28.88 -13.29 16.01
CA SER A 36 29.63 -14.21 16.88
C SER A 36 28.85 -15.51 17.14
N LYS A 37 27.52 -15.41 17.33
CA LYS A 37 26.63 -16.57 17.40
C LYS A 37 26.71 -17.39 16.11
N LEU A 38 26.64 -16.76 14.94
CA LEU A 38 26.71 -17.46 13.66
C LEU A 38 28.08 -18.10 13.42
N VAL A 39 29.18 -17.46 13.84
CA VAL A 39 30.53 -18.06 13.73
C VAL A 39 30.64 -19.33 14.59
N ARG A 40 30.16 -19.30 15.83
CA ARG A 40 30.16 -20.48 16.72
C ARG A 40 29.27 -21.60 16.17
N ALA A 41 28.15 -21.25 15.55
CA ALA A 41 27.28 -22.22 14.91
C ALA A 41 27.90 -22.79 13.62
N ALA A 42 28.58 -21.95 12.84
CA ALA A 42 29.32 -22.35 11.64
C ALA A 42 30.39 -23.38 11.98
N GLU A 43 31.14 -23.19 13.08
CA GLU A 43 32.10 -24.18 13.57
C GLU A 43 31.43 -25.51 13.95
N ALA A 44 30.29 -25.47 14.65
CA ALA A 44 29.54 -26.67 15.02
C ALA A 44 28.92 -27.43 13.82
N LEU A 45 28.65 -26.71 12.72
CA LEU A 45 28.02 -27.23 11.51
C LEU A 45 29.02 -27.46 10.37
N ASP A 46 30.31 -27.24 10.61
CA ASP A 46 31.39 -27.35 9.62
C ASP A 46 31.17 -26.46 8.38
N LEU A 47 30.70 -25.23 8.59
CA LEU A 47 30.50 -24.25 7.51
C LEU A 47 31.78 -23.42 7.29
N PRO A 48 32.17 -23.17 6.03
CA PRO A 48 33.18 -22.17 5.72
C PRO A 48 32.72 -20.77 6.15
N VAL A 49 33.63 -19.99 6.74
CA VAL A 49 33.44 -18.62 7.21
C VAL A 49 34.44 -17.73 6.48
N LEU A 50 33.92 -16.70 5.82
CA LEU A 50 34.71 -15.71 5.10
C LEU A 50 34.41 -14.32 5.64
N ALA A 51 35.45 -13.53 5.87
CA ALA A 51 35.31 -12.13 6.26
C ALA A 51 35.99 -11.20 5.26
N THR A 52 35.47 -9.99 5.12
CA THR A 52 36.13 -8.91 4.37
C THR A 52 36.30 -7.67 5.23
N GLU A 53 37.27 -6.85 4.85
CA GLU A 53 37.54 -5.54 5.46
C GLU A 53 37.51 -4.47 4.37
N GLN A 54 36.57 -3.54 4.47
CA GLN A 54 36.56 -2.36 3.62
C GLN A 54 37.70 -1.44 4.07
N TYR A 55 38.67 -1.22 3.18
CA TYR A 55 39.79 -0.31 3.33
C TYR A 55 40.45 -0.30 4.74
N PRO A 56 41.03 -1.44 5.18
CA PRO A 56 41.43 -1.66 6.58
C PRO A 56 42.49 -0.68 7.10
N ASP A 57 43.38 -0.19 6.25
CA ASP A 57 44.38 0.82 6.65
C ASP A 57 43.71 2.09 7.21
N ARG A 58 42.52 2.44 6.71
CA ARG A 58 41.75 3.59 7.17
C ARG A 58 40.61 3.24 8.10
N LEU A 59 39.98 2.09 7.96
CA LEU A 59 38.75 1.72 8.69
C LEU A 59 38.99 0.66 9.78
N GLY A 60 40.25 0.27 10.00
CA GLY A 60 40.64 -0.69 11.03
C GLY A 60 40.42 -2.14 10.62
N LYS A 61 40.79 -3.06 11.51
CA LYS A 61 40.61 -4.50 11.31
C LYS A 61 39.23 -4.96 11.76
N THR A 62 38.85 -6.17 11.34
CA THR A 62 37.67 -6.88 11.84
C THR A 62 37.71 -6.95 13.36
N VAL A 63 36.56 -6.79 14.00
CA VAL A 63 36.48 -6.78 15.46
C VAL A 63 36.98 -8.09 16.08
N SER A 64 37.76 -7.97 17.15
CA SER A 64 38.41 -9.11 17.80
C SER A 64 37.43 -10.17 18.36
N GLU A 65 36.19 -9.77 18.63
CA GLU A 65 35.13 -10.59 19.21
C GLU A 65 34.61 -11.70 18.27
N LEU A 66 34.79 -11.55 16.95
CA LEU A 66 34.24 -12.51 15.97
C LEU A 66 35.04 -13.81 15.83
N LYS A 67 36.22 -13.91 16.47
CA LYS A 67 37.06 -15.14 16.56
C LYS A 67 36.98 -16.02 15.29
N ILE A 68 37.31 -15.44 14.14
CA ILE A 68 37.16 -16.11 12.84
C ILE A 68 38.12 -17.32 12.79
N PRO A 69 37.65 -18.52 12.42
CA PRO A 69 38.49 -19.71 12.32
C PRO A 69 39.63 -19.51 11.30
N LYS A 70 40.88 -19.74 11.72
CA LYS A 70 42.07 -19.57 10.86
C LYS A 70 42.30 -20.70 9.85
N ALA A 71 41.64 -21.83 10.02
CA ALA A 71 42.02 -23.12 9.43
C ALA A 71 41.00 -23.67 8.42
N GLN A 72 40.35 -22.80 7.64
CA GLN A 72 39.42 -23.23 6.61
C GLN A 72 40.02 -23.04 5.22
N ASP A 73 39.87 -24.05 4.36
CA ASP A 73 40.41 -24.16 2.99
C ASP A 73 39.97 -23.04 2.03
N VAL A 74 39.12 -22.12 2.49
CA VAL A 74 38.42 -21.11 1.70
C VAL A 74 38.79 -19.68 2.14
N LEU A 75 39.93 -19.49 2.81
CA LEU A 75 40.58 -18.22 3.25
C LEU A 75 40.49 -17.99 4.78
N GLY A 76 41.62 -18.16 5.48
CA GLY A 76 41.72 -18.11 6.95
C GLY A 76 41.90 -16.73 7.59
N GLU A 77 41.94 -15.65 6.81
CA GLU A 77 42.02 -14.27 7.31
C GLU A 77 41.05 -13.34 6.57
N ALA A 78 40.66 -12.24 7.22
CA ALA A 78 39.75 -11.27 6.63
C ALA A 78 40.39 -10.57 5.43
N LEU A 79 39.68 -10.56 4.29
CA LEU A 79 40.22 -10.05 3.04
C LEU A 79 40.00 -8.55 2.88
N ALA A 80 41.09 -7.82 2.69
CA ALA A 80 41.05 -6.39 2.40
C ALA A 80 40.42 -6.12 1.03
N LYS A 81 39.52 -5.14 0.96
CA LYS A 81 38.91 -4.68 -0.29
C LYS A 81 38.65 -3.19 -0.32
N THR A 82 38.61 -2.63 -1.52
CA THR A 82 38.07 -1.29 -1.80
C THR A 82 36.72 -1.35 -2.50
N ARG A 83 36.40 -2.47 -3.17
CA ARG A 83 35.09 -2.73 -3.78
C ARG A 83 34.02 -2.81 -2.69
N PHE A 84 32.88 -2.17 -2.93
CA PHE A 84 31.72 -2.24 -2.04
C PHE A 84 30.99 -3.60 -2.06
N SER A 85 31.66 -4.69 -2.41
CA SER A 85 31.07 -6.03 -2.44
C SER A 85 32.13 -7.04 -2.02
N MET A 86 31.74 -8.06 -1.25
CA MET A 86 32.60 -9.17 -0.86
C MET A 86 32.95 -10.08 -2.05
N PHE A 87 32.22 -9.97 -3.17
CA PHE A 87 32.44 -10.76 -4.39
C PHE A 87 33.65 -10.23 -5.21
N ILE A 88 34.81 -10.21 -4.57
CA ILE A 88 36.11 -9.85 -5.15
C ILE A 88 36.80 -11.08 -5.77
N PRO A 89 37.82 -10.92 -6.64
CA PRO A 89 38.44 -12.04 -7.33
C PRO A 89 38.92 -13.21 -6.43
N PRO A 90 39.53 -12.98 -5.25
CA PRO A 90 39.89 -14.08 -4.34
C PRO A 90 38.68 -14.86 -3.82
N VAL A 91 37.59 -14.17 -3.48
CA VAL A 91 36.34 -14.80 -3.02
C VAL A 91 35.69 -15.58 -4.14
N LYS A 92 35.63 -15.01 -5.35
CA LYS A 92 35.11 -15.70 -6.54
C LYS A 92 35.89 -16.99 -6.81
N ALA A 93 37.22 -16.92 -6.83
CA ALA A 93 38.07 -18.09 -7.06
C ALA A 93 37.91 -19.16 -5.96
N ALA A 94 37.68 -18.75 -4.72
CA ALA A 94 37.43 -19.66 -3.60
C ALA A 94 36.06 -20.35 -3.72
N LEU A 95 35.01 -19.61 -4.09
CA LEU A 95 33.67 -20.16 -4.31
C LEU A 95 33.62 -21.11 -5.51
N GLU A 96 34.28 -20.77 -6.63
CA GLU A 96 34.34 -21.62 -7.84
C GLU A 96 35.04 -22.97 -7.62
N LYS A 97 35.99 -23.03 -6.68
CA LYS A 97 36.70 -24.26 -6.31
C LYS A 97 35.98 -25.08 -5.24
N SER A 98 34.87 -24.58 -4.71
CA SER A 98 34.14 -25.17 -3.59
C SER A 98 32.82 -25.80 -4.04
N ALA A 99 32.21 -26.61 -3.17
CA ALA A 99 30.86 -27.13 -3.38
C ALA A 99 29.74 -26.14 -2.94
N ILE A 100 30.09 -24.90 -2.64
CA ILE A 100 29.17 -23.91 -2.08
C ILE A 100 28.17 -23.46 -3.13
N LYS A 101 26.88 -23.50 -2.76
CA LYS A 101 25.74 -23.06 -3.56
C LYS A 101 24.88 -22.01 -2.83
N SER A 102 25.07 -21.88 -1.52
CA SER A 102 24.37 -20.90 -0.69
C SER A 102 25.33 -20.08 0.16
N VAL A 103 24.99 -18.81 0.37
CA VAL A 103 25.78 -17.88 1.17
C VAL A 103 24.88 -17.21 2.20
N ILE A 104 25.29 -17.25 3.46
CA ILE A 104 24.68 -16.53 4.57
C ILE A 104 25.44 -15.24 4.76
N ILE A 105 24.77 -14.09 4.83
CA ILE A 105 25.42 -12.78 4.98
C ILE A 105 24.95 -12.12 6.27
N CYS A 106 25.92 -11.71 7.10
CA CYS A 106 25.75 -10.74 8.18
C CYS A 106 26.86 -9.69 8.11
N GLY A 107 26.58 -8.48 8.59
CA GLY A 107 27.58 -7.41 8.59
C GLY A 107 27.00 -6.02 8.45
N ILE A 108 27.85 -5.07 8.10
CA ILE A 108 27.51 -3.66 8.17
C ILE A 108 27.49 -2.99 6.81
N GLU A 109 26.82 -1.84 6.82
CA GLU A 109 26.37 -1.13 5.64
C GLU A 109 25.40 -1.92 4.77
N SER A 110 24.24 -2.18 5.38
CA SER A 110 23.06 -2.81 4.78
C SER A 110 22.80 -2.40 3.32
N HIS A 111 22.78 -1.09 3.03
CA HIS A 111 22.46 -0.51 1.73
C HIS A 111 23.66 -0.40 0.77
N ILE A 112 24.88 -0.63 1.25
CA ILE A 112 26.12 -0.54 0.47
C ILE A 112 26.74 -1.93 0.35
N CYS A 113 27.58 -2.33 1.31
CA CYS A 113 28.41 -3.53 1.17
C CYS A 113 27.59 -4.81 1.22
N VAL A 114 26.64 -4.92 2.13
CA VAL A 114 25.77 -6.12 2.26
C VAL A 114 24.88 -6.27 1.03
N GLN A 115 24.25 -5.18 0.58
CA GLN A 115 23.37 -5.21 -0.59
C GLN A 115 24.11 -5.51 -1.89
N GLN A 116 25.24 -4.83 -2.17
CA GLN A 116 26.00 -5.08 -3.40
C GLN A 116 26.59 -6.49 -3.43
N THR A 117 27.03 -7.01 -2.28
CA THR A 117 27.45 -8.42 -2.15
C THR A 117 26.31 -9.37 -2.47
N THR A 118 25.11 -9.09 -1.94
CA THR A 118 23.92 -9.90 -2.18
C THR A 118 23.56 -9.93 -3.67
N LEU A 119 23.54 -8.77 -4.32
CA LEU A 119 23.23 -8.67 -5.76
C LEU A 119 24.28 -9.40 -6.61
N ASP A 120 25.58 -9.18 -6.35
CA ASP A 120 26.65 -9.85 -7.08
C ASP A 120 26.58 -11.39 -6.95
N LEU A 121 26.28 -11.91 -5.75
CA LEU A 121 26.14 -13.35 -5.54
C LEU A 121 24.92 -13.94 -6.25
N LEU A 122 23.77 -13.24 -6.22
CA LEU A 122 22.56 -13.65 -6.93
C LEU A 122 22.78 -13.66 -8.45
N ASP A 123 23.43 -12.63 -9.00
CA ASP A 123 23.76 -12.54 -10.43
C ASP A 123 24.70 -13.68 -10.89
N ASN A 124 25.46 -14.26 -9.96
CA ASN A 124 26.34 -15.40 -10.20
C ASN A 124 25.70 -16.74 -9.78
N GLY A 125 24.39 -16.78 -9.53
CA GLY A 125 23.63 -18.02 -9.36
C GLY A 125 23.69 -18.66 -7.96
N TYR A 126 24.20 -17.95 -6.96
CA TYR A 126 24.20 -18.42 -5.57
C TYR A 126 22.88 -18.11 -4.87
N ASN A 127 22.44 -19.01 -3.99
CA ASN A 127 21.31 -18.74 -3.09
C ASN A 127 21.80 -17.87 -1.91
N VAL A 128 21.21 -16.69 -1.73
CA VAL A 128 21.67 -15.75 -0.69
C VAL A 128 20.68 -15.67 0.47
N PHE A 129 21.17 -15.84 1.70
CA PHE A 129 20.43 -15.70 2.94
C PHE A 129 20.96 -14.50 3.72
N VAL A 130 20.15 -13.45 3.90
CA VAL A 130 20.56 -12.25 4.63
C VAL A 130 19.96 -12.27 6.03
N VAL A 131 20.81 -12.21 7.06
CA VAL A 131 20.41 -12.32 8.46
C VAL A 131 20.01 -10.95 9.00
N ALA A 132 18.71 -10.68 9.06
CA ALA A 132 18.18 -9.35 9.39
C ALA A 132 18.56 -8.87 10.80
N ASP A 133 18.65 -9.77 11.78
CA ASP A 133 19.11 -9.50 13.14
C ASP A 133 20.65 -9.48 13.28
N GLY A 134 21.38 -9.55 12.16
CA GLY A 134 22.84 -9.44 12.06
C GLY A 134 23.30 -8.45 11.00
N VAL A 135 22.42 -7.55 10.55
CA VAL A 135 22.73 -6.54 9.52
C VAL A 135 22.37 -5.14 10.02
N SER A 136 23.25 -4.16 9.79
CA SER A 136 22.99 -2.76 10.15
C SER A 136 23.69 -1.76 9.22
N SER A 137 23.43 -0.46 9.43
CA SER A 137 24.04 0.68 8.73
C SER A 137 24.21 1.86 9.69
N CYS A 138 24.93 2.90 9.28
CA CYS A 138 25.01 4.14 10.07
C CYS A 138 23.62 4.71 10.36
N ASN A 139 22.79 4.77 9.32
CA ASN A 139 21.40 5.17 9.42
C ASN A 139 20.50 3.93 9.58
N ALA A 140 19.85 3.79 10.73
CA ALA A 140 18.95 2.67 11.03
C ALA A 140 17.79 2.54 10.01
N GLN A 141 17.35 3.67 9.45
CA GLN A 141 16.24 3.74 8.50
C GLN A 141 16.58 3.15 7.13
N GLU A 142 17.86 3.06 6.77
CA GLU A 142 18.31 2.46 5.50
C GLU A 142 18.22 0.93 5.53
N VAL A 143 18.38 0.32 6.71
CA VAL A 143 18.37 -1.12 6.91
C VAL A 143 17.10 -1.79 6.35
N PRO A 144 15.87 -1.40 6.72
CA PRO A 144 14.66 -2.03 6.18
C PRO A 144 14.50 -1.83 4.67
N ILE A 145 14.96 -0.70 4.11
CA ILE A 145 14.90 -0.42 2.68
C ILE A 145 15.86 -1.37 1.92
N ALA A 146 17.09 -1.50 2.41
CA ALA A 146 18.08 -2.40 1.84
C ALA A 146 17.65 -3.87 1.92
N LEU A 147 17.15 -4.31 3.07
CA LEU A 147 16.60 -5.66 3.25
C LEU A 147 15.41 -5.92 2.30
N ALA A 148 14.52 -4.94 2.11
CA ALA A 148 13.42 -5.07 1.16
C ALA A 148 13.91 -5.22 -0.28
N ARG A 149 14.90 -4.43 -0.70
CA ARG A 149 15.50 -4.53 -2.03
C ARG A 149 16.22 -5.86 -2.26
N MET A 150 17.02 -6.33 -1.30
CA MET A 150 17.68 -7.64 -1.36
C MET A 150 16.64 -8.77 -1.51
N ARG A 151 15.53 -8.70 -0.76
CA ARG A 151 14.42 -9.65 -0.89
C ARG A 151 13.79 -9.63 -2.29
N GLN A 152 13.55 -8.44 -2.84
CA GLN A 152 12.99 -8.28 -4.19
C GLN A 152 13.93 -8.82 -5.27
N ALA A 153 15.24 -8.73 -5.06
CA ALA A 153 16.24 -9.29 -5.97
C ALA A 153 16.32 -10.82 -5.94
N GLY A 154 15.70 -11.48 -4.96
CA GLY A 154 15.67 -12.94 -4.84
C GLY A 154 16.43 -13.51 -3.64
N ALA A 155 17.00 -12.68 -2.76
CA ALA A 155 17.59 -13.15 -1.52
C ALA A 155 16.51 -13.56 -0.50
N THR A 156 16.80 -14.59 0.29
CA THR A 156 16.01 -14.96 1.45
C THR A 156 16.45 -14.11 2.65
N VAL A 157 15.66 -13.11 3.00
CA VAL A 157 15.88 -12.34 4.25
C VAL A 157 15.23 -13.10 5.41
N THR A 158 16.05 -13.55 6.37
CA THR A 158 15.66 -14.42 7.49
C THR A 158 16.25 -13.91 8.81
N THR A 159 16.01 -14.63 9.90
CA THR A 159 16.65 -14.39 11.20
C THR A 159 17.70 -15.45 11.48
N SER A 160 18.65 -15.15 12.34
CA SER A 160 19.72 -16.07 12.72
C SER A 160 19.17 -17.37 13.30
N GLU A 161 18.14 -17.31 14.15
CA GLU A 161 17.53 -18.49 14.76
C GLU A 161 16.81 -19.38 13.73
N SER A 162 15.99 -18.78 12.86
CA SER A 162 15.27 -19.50 11.80
C SER A 162 16.25 -20.24 10.87
N LEU A 163 17.31 -19.54 10.47
CA LEU A 163 18.36 -20.07 9.61
C LEU A 163 19.12 -21.24 10.24
N LEU A 164 19.41 -21.17 11.56
CA LEU A 164 20.10 -22.24 12.26
C LEU A 164 19.26 -23.52 12.34
N PHE A 165 17.94 -23.41 12.58
CA PHE A 165 17.06 -24.57 12.53
C PHE A 165 16.87 -25.11 11.10
N GLU A 166 16.89 -24.25 10.08
CA GLU A 166 16.88 -24.68 8.68
C GLU A 166 18.14 -25.51 8.33
N LEU A 167 19.32 -25.05 8.75
CA LEU A 167 20.59 -25.77 8.57
C LEU A 167 20.62 -27.12 9.30
N LEU A 168 20.00 -27.21 10.47
CA LEU A 168 19.90 -28.46 11.24
C LEU A 168 18.95 -29.47 10.57
N GLY A 169 17.79 -29.01 10.11
CA GLY A 169 16.77 -29.82 9.42
C GLY A 169 16.05 -30.86 10.27
N ASP A 170 16.70 -31.46 11.26
CA ASP A 170 16.16 -32.49 12.16
C ASP A 170 16.76 -32.35 13.57
N ALA A 171 15.97 -32.61 14.60
CA ALA A 171 16.42 -32.69 16.00
C ALA A 171 17.43 -33.82 16.25
N LYS A 172 17.52 -34.79 15.33
CA LYS A 172 18.50 -35.89 15.35
C LYS A 172 19.85 -35.52 14.72
N ALA A 173 20.00 -34.32 14.16
CA ALA A 173 21.26 -33.89 13.58
C ALA A 173 22.39 -33.94 14.65
N PRO A 174 23.62 -34.40 14.31
CA PRO A 174 24.71 -34.50 15.28
C PRO A 174 25.02 -33.17 16.00
N ALA A 175 24.93 -32.06 15.29
CA ALA A 175 25.16 -30.72 15.82
C ALA A 175 23.98 -30.13 16.62
N PHE A 176 22.83 -30.81 16.66
CA PHE A 176 21.59 -30.25 17.24
C PHE A 176 21.76 -29.81 18.69
N LYS A 177 22.37 -30.64 19.55
CA LYS A 177 22.57 -30.29 20.97
C LYS A 177 23.44 -29.05 21.12
N THR A 178 24.51 -28.95 20.34
CA THR A 178 25.45 -27.82 20.37
C THR A 178 24.78 -26.53 19.89
N VAL A 179 24.10 -26.57 18.74
CA VAL A 179 23.44 -25.40 18.15
C VAL A 179 22.21 -24.98 18.96
N SER A 180 21.40 -25.93 19.43
CA SER A 180 20.25 -25.65 20.30
C SER A 180 20.69 -25.06 21.65
N GLY A 181 21.77 -25.57 22.23
CA GLY A 181 22.40 -24.98 23.42
C GLY A 181 22.83 -23.54 23.17
N LEU A 182 23.50 -23.28 22.06
CA LEU A 182 23.89 -21.93 21.65
C LEU A 182 22.69 -20.97 21.48
N ILE A 183 21.61 -21.41 20.85
CA ILE A 183 20.37 -20.62 20.70
C ILE A 183 19.79 -20.31 22.08
N LYS A 184 19.77 -21.28 22.99
CA LYS A 184 19.30 -21.09 24.37
C LYS A 184 20.17 -20.08 25.13
N ASP A 185 21.49 -20.20 25.03
CA ASP A 185 22.46 -19.33 25.70
C ASP A 185 22.39 -17.89 25.20
N THR A 186 22.03 -17.69 23.93
CA THR A 186 21.96 -16.38 23.28
C THR A 186 20.54 -15.85 23.16
N LYS A 187 19.56 -16.47 23.81
CA LYS A 187 18.13 -16.13 23.68
C LYS A 187 17.82 -14.67 23.99
N GLU A 188 18.31 -14.16 25.12
CA GLU A 188 18.06 -12.78 25.55
C GLU A 188 18.71 -11.77 24.60
N GLN A 189 19.95 -12.05 24.20
CA GLN A 189 20.68 -11.22 23.26
C GLN A 189 20.02 -11.21 21.88
N THR A 190 19.53 -12.36 21.41
CA THR A 190 18.80 -12.48 20.14
C THR A 190 17.50 -11.67 20.18
N ALA A 191 16.74 -11.75 21.28
CA ALA A 191 15.55 -10.94 21.47
C ALA A 191 15.86 -9.43 21.45
N ALA A 192 16.96 -9.03 22.10
CA ALA A 192 17.43 -7.63 22.08
C ALA A 192 17.80 -7.19 20.67
N SER A 193 18.60 -7.97 19.94
CA SER A 193 19.04 -7.66 18.58
C SER A 193 17.86 -7.58 17.60
N LEU A 194 16.91 -8.52 17.68
CA LEU A 194 15.66 -8.46 16.92
C LEU A 194 14.89 -7.16 17.19
N SER A 195 14.77 -6.75 18.46
CA SER A 195 14.00 -5.55 18.82
C SER A 195 14.64 -4.23 18.39
N ARG A 196 15.96 -4.20 18.20
CA ARG A 196 16.76 -2.98 17.95
C ARG A 196 17.21 -2.83 16.51
N LEU A 197 17.60 -3.93 15.86
CA LEU A 197 18.10 -3.94 14.48
C LEU A 197 16.96 -4.09 13.47
N ILE A 198 15.89 -4.79 13.85
CA ILE A 198 14.71 -4.90 13.01
C ILE A 198 13.71 -3.87 13.52
N PRO A 199 13.43 -2.79 12.75
CA PRO A 199 12.44 -1.82 13.15
C PRO A 199 11.11 -2.55 13.41
N ARG A 200 10.51 -2.34 14.58
CA ARG A 200 9.10 -2.69 14.77
C ARG A 200 8.33 -2.02 13.64
N LEU A 201 7.49 -2.76 12.93
CA LEU A 201 6.41 -2.17 12.15
C LEU A 201 5.63 -1.30 13.14
N SER A 202 5.89 0.00 13.12
CA SER A 202 5.48 0.93 14.18
C SER A 202 3.97 1.15 14.12
N GLY A 203 3.23 0.39 14.91
CA GLY A 203 2.14 0.94 15.71
C GLY A 203 2.71 1.71 16.92
N PRO A 204 1.95 2.63 17.53
CA PRO A 204 2.44 3.43 18.65
C PRO A 204 2.75 2.56 19.88
N PRO A 205 3.83 2.82 20.63
CA PRO A 205 4.18 2.03 21.80
C PRO A 205 3.33 2.43 23.01
N THR A 206 2.46 1.54 23.47
CA THR A 206 1.80 1.67 24.78
C THR A 206 2.62 0.92 25.83
N SER A 207 3.43 1.63 26.61
CA SER A 207 3.96 1.09 27.86
C SER A 207 3.10 1.59 29.02
N LEU A 208 2.06 0.83 29.39
CA LEU A 208 1.42 0.99 30.69
C LEU A 208 2.08 0.02 31.67
N ARG A 209 2.86 0.57 32.60
CA ARG A 209 3.35 -0.16 33.77
C ARG A 209 2.16 -0.75 34.53
N ILE A 210 2.19 -2.06 34.72
CA ILE A 210 1.30 -2.76 35.63
C ILE A 210 1.65 -2.30 37.05
N VAL A 211 0.79 -1.51 37.68
CA VAL A 211 0.79 -1.33 39.14
C VAL A 211 -0.24 -2.31 39.69
N SER A 212 0.25 -3.31 40.42
CA SER A 212 -0.58 -4.30 41.10
C SER A 212 -1.51 -3.61 42.09
N ARG A 213 -2.81 -3.94 42.02
CA ARG A 213 -3.79 -3.57 43.04
C ARG A 213 -3.39 -4.18 44.38
N ARG A 214 -3.12 -3.32 45.37
CA ARG A 214 -3.39 -3.63 46.78
C ARG A 214 -4.41 -2.64 47.30
N SER A 215 -5.50 -3.22 47.76
CA SER A 215 -6.54 -2.69 48.65
C SER A 215 -5.97 -1.85 49.81
N PHE A 216 -6.61 -0.73 50.14
CA PHE A 216 -6.99 -0.36 51.52
C PHE A 216 -7.98 0.83 51.51
N ALA A 217 -8.89 0.79 52.47
CA ALA A 217 -10.01 1.71 52.67
C ALA A 217 -9.63 2.99 53.45
N SER A 218 -10.56 3.95 53.39
CA SER A 218 -10.82 5.11 54.30
C SER A 218 -9.74 6.18 54.50
N SER A 219 -10.08 7.45 54.21
CA SER A 219 -10.25 8.53 55.22
C SER A 219 -10.36 9.94 54.59
N SER A 220 -11.38 10.68 55.03
CA SER A 220 -11.50 12.13 55.32
C SER A 220 -10.90 13.24 54.42
N TYR A 221 -11.81 14.14 53.98
CA TYR A 221 -11.77 15.62 54.01
C TYR A 221 -10.51 16.41 53.62
N ALA A 222 -10.62 17.27 52.58
CA ALA A 222 -10.59 18.74 52.73
C ALA A 222 -10.81 19.47 51.39
N ARG A 223 -11.64 20.52 51.42
CA ARG A 223 -11.89 21.50 50.34
C ARG A 223 -10.79 22.57 50.32
N THR A 224 -10.34 23.01 49.13
CA THR A 224 -10.14 24.47 48.88
C THR A 224 -10.26 24.85 47.40
N LYS A 225 -10.85 26.03 47.18
CA LYS A 225 -11.24 26.70 45.92
C LYS A 225 -10.04 27.20 45.10
N VAL A 226 -10.25 27.36 43.78
CA VAL A 226 -9.46 28.24 42.91
C VAL A 226 -10.40 29.21 42.18
N GLN A 227 -10.10 30.51 42.26
CA GLN A 227 -10.76 31.63 41.56
C GLN A 227 -10.10 31.93 40.20
N PRO A 228 -10.78 32.61 39.26
CA PRO A 228 -10.20 33.07 38.00
C PRO A 228 -9.91 34.58 37.99
N ALA A 229 -8.90 35.00 37.23
CA ALA A 229 -8.61 36.40 36.89
C ALA A 229 -7.69 36.41 35.65
N ARG A 230 -7.64 37.41 34.77
CA ARG A 230 -8.54 38.48 34.31
C ARG A 230 -7.89 39.07 33.04
N VAL A 231 -8.70 39.71 32.22
CA VAL A 231 -8.40 40.50 31.00
C VAL A 231 -7.63 41.78 31.32
N LEU A 232 -6.81 42.28 30.39
CA LEU A 232 -6.41 43.69 30.28
C LEU A 232 -6.25 44.11 28.81
N ASP A 233 -6.99 45.15 28.43
CA ASP A 233 -6.91 45.95 27.20
C ASP A 233 -6.06 47.22 27.43
N SER A 234 -5.47 47.77 26.37
CA SER A 234 -5.45 49.23 26.13
C SER A 234 -5.13 49.60 24.67
N ALA A 235 -5.93 50.54 24.13
CA ALA A 235 -5.82 51.24 22.82
C ALA A 235 -4.68 52.31 22.84
N SER A 236 -4.34 53.14 21.84
CA SER A 236 -4.84 53.57 20.50
C SER A 236 -3.73 54.44 19.82
N ASP A 237 -3.83 54.63 18.50
CA ASP A 237 -3.80 55.95 17.77
C ASP A 237 -2.79 56.17 16.61
N GLY A 238 -3.29 56.81 15.52
CA GLY A 238 -2.55 57.67 14.56
C GLY A 238 -1.99 57.11 13.22
N GLY A 239 -2.58 57.48 12.07
CA GLY A 239 -1.94 57.49 10.72
C GLY A 239 -1.15 58.80 10.42
N PRO A 240 -0.71 59.16 9.18
CA PRO A 240 -1.08 58.67 7.84
C PRO A 240 0.06 58.51 6.76
N ARG A 241 -0.38 58.21 5.53
CA ARG A 241 0.22 58.01 4.17
C ARG A 241 1.44 58.86 3.72
N GLN A 242 2.31 58.31 2.84
CA GLN A 242 2.55 58.77 1.44
C GLN A 242 3.66 58.00 0.63
N HIS A 243 3.28 57.64 -0.61
CA HIS A 243 3.97 57.70 -1.93
C HIS A 243 5.35 57.04 -2.28
N TRP A 244 5.28 56.19 -3.33
CA TRP A 244 6.07 56.10 -4.59
C TRP A 244 7.61 56.04 -4.57
N GLN A 245 8.18 55.00 -5.22
CA GLN A 245 8.87 55.18 -6.52
C GLN A 245 9.17 53.85 -7.25
N SER A 246 9.18 53.99 -8.58
CA SER A 246 9.22 53.02 -9.67
C SER A 246 10.60 52.40 -9.93
N SER A 247 10.64 51.27 -10.66
CA SER A 247 11.31 51.08 -11.98
C SER A 247 11.63 49.59 -12.21
N THR A 248 11.11 48.84 -13.20
CA THR A 248 11.17 48.94 -14.69
C THR A 248 12.23 47.97 -15.27
N ILE A 249 11.78 47.06 -16.16
CA ILE A 249 12.50 46.46 -17.34
C ILE A 249 13.55 45.35 -17.04
N LEU A 250 13.75 44.26 -17.80
CA LEU A 250 13.39 43.81 -19.16
C LEU A 250 13.40 42.28 -19.27
N ALA A 251 12.67 41.74 -20.24
CA ALA A 251 12.72 40.36 -20.73
C ALA A 251 13.69 40.21 -21.91
N CYS A 252 14.30 39.02 -22.07
CA CYS A 252 14.76 38.32 -23.29
C CYS A 252 15.59 37.11 -22.82
N GLY A 253 15.55 35.89 -23.36
CA GLY A 253 15.17 35.40 -24.67
C GLY A 253 16.32 34.54 -25.23
N CYS A 254 16.00 33.34 -25.75
CA CYS A 254 16.86 32.36 -26.49
C CYS A 254 17.76 31.44 -25.64
N ALA A 255 17.71 30.09 -25.65
CA ALA A 255 17.59 29.03 -26.68
C ALA A 255 18.94 28.45 -27.14
N LEU A 256 18.99 27.10 -27.25
CA LEU A 256 19.99 26.17 -27.81
C LEU A 256 21.17 25.77 -26.88
N ALA A 257 21.28 24.51 -26.40
CA ALA A 257 21.56 23.22 -27.06
C ALA A 257 23.08 22.89 -27.12
N GLY A 258 23.47 21.70 -26.63
CA GLY A 258 24.75 21.06 -26.98
C GLY A 258 25.52 20.38 -25.83
N PHE A 259 25.58 19.03 -25.88
CA PHE A 259 26.59 18.16 -25.24
C PHE A 259 28.02 18.72 -25.48
N THR A 260 29.06 18.53 -24.64
CA THR A 260 29.74 17.24 -24.34
C THR A 260 30.93 17.44 -23.36
N VAL A 261 31.33 16.36 -22.67
CA VAL A 261 32.66 16.02 -22.08
C VAL A 261 33.10 16.61 -20.72
N MET A 262 33.29 15.68 -19.78
CA MET A 262 34.04 15.78 -18.52
C MET A 262 35.52 16.18 -18.72
N LEU A 263 36.02 17.09 -17.88
CA LEU A 263 37.39 17.05 -17.36
C LEU A 263 37.42 17.57 -15.92
N ILE A 264 38.01 16.76 -15.04
CA ILE A 264 38.16 16.96 -13.60
C ILE A 264 39.33 17.91 -13.36
N TYR A 265 39.11 18.99 -12.61
CA TYR A 265 40.09 19.52 -11.65
C TYR A 265 39.36 20.16 -10.48
N GLY A 266 39.62 19.65 -9.28
CA GLY A 266 38.92 20.05 -8.06
C GLY A 266 39.32 21.44 -7.58
N THR A 267 38.31 22.20 -7.15
CA THR A 267 38.41 23.13 -6.01
C THR A 267 37.04 23.20 -5.35
N ARG A 268 37.04 23.11 -4.01
CA ARG A 268 35.88 23.24 -3.14
C ARG A 268 35.25 24.62 -3.32
N LEU A 269 33.97 24.68 -3.66
CA LEU A 269 33.10 25.82 -3.34
C LEU A 269 31.65 25.36 -3.14
N GLU A 270 31.15 25.79 -2.00
CA GLU A 270 29.86 25.59 -1.33
C GLU A 270 28.63 25.32 -2.20
N VAL A 271 28.04 24.12 -2.05
CA VAL A 271 26.61 23.87 -2.33
C VAL A 271 25.85 23.95 -1.00
N ILE A 272 25.69 25.17 -0.49
CA ILE A 272 24.75 25.48 0.58
C ILE A 272 23.81 26.55 0.01
N LYS A 273 22.78 26.12 -0.74
CA LYS A 273 21.54 26.91 -0.99
C LYS A 273 20.44 26.24 -1.80
N PHE A 274 20.52 24.93 -2.11
CA PHE A 274 19.45 24.22 -2.83
C PHE A 274 18.58 23.30 -1.96
N ASP A 275 18.96 23.02 -0.70
CA ASP A 275 18.23 22.12 0.20
C ASP A 275 17.17 22.81 1.07
N ALA A 276 17.36 24.10 1.39
CA ALA A 276 16.42 24.83 2.25
C ALA A 276 15.03 24.97 1.62
N THR A 277 14.93 25.04 0.29
CA THR A 277 13.65 25.10 -0.44
C THR A 277 12.94 23.76 -0.49
N ARG A 278 13.68 22.63 -0.48
CA ARG A 278 13.11 21.27 -0.42
C ARG A 278 12.67 20.90 1.00
N GLU A 279 13.43 21.25 2.02
CA GLU A 279 13.03 21.08 3.42
C GLU A 279 11.86 21.99 3.81
N ALA A 280 11.81 23.23 3.31
CA ALA A 280 10.66 24.10 3.49
C ALA A 280 9.41 23.54 2.77
N ALA A 281 9.55 23.02 1.55
CA ALA A 281 8.45 22.36 0.83
C ALA A 281 7.99 21.04 1.50
N ARG A 282 8.90 20.32 2.15
CA ARG A 282 8.62 19.07 2.87
C ARG A 282 8.00 19.33 4.25
N ARG A 283 8.43 20.38 4.97
CA ARG A 283 7.78 20.88 6.19
C ARG A 283 6.40 21.48 5.88
N ALA A 284 6.23 22.16 4.75
CA ALA A 284 4.93 22.65 4.29
C ALA A 284 3.97 21.50 3.89
N ARG A 285 4.47 20.39 3.32
CA ARG A 285 3.66 19.18 3.06
C ARG A 285 3.35 18.36 4.32
N ALA A 286 4.28 18.30 5.28
CA ALA A 286 4.03 17.65 6.57
C ALA A 286 3.04 18.44 7.44
N SER A 287 3.00 19.77 7.27
CA SER A 287 2.02 20.65 7.95
C SER A 287 0.60 20.53 7.41
N SER A 288 0.36 19.85 6.28
CA SER A 288 -0.99 19.63 5.71
C SER A 288 -1.58 18.25 6.00
N THR A 289 -0.85 17.37 6.69
CA THR A 289 -1.33 16.04 7.06
C THR A 289 -1.96 16.09 8.44
N ILE A 290 -3.30 16.11 8.50
CA ILE A 290 -4.02 15.94 9.76
C ILE A 290 -3.89 14.46 10.15
N GLN A 291 -3.17 14.20 11.25
CA GLN A 291 -3.08 12.86 11.83
C GLN A 291 -4.47 12.45 12.36
N CYS A 292 -5.10 11.51 11.65
CA CYS A 292 -6.52 11.14 11.77
C CYS A 292 -6.87 10.24 12.97
N ASP A 293 -5.95 10.00 13.91
CA ASP A 293 -6.35 9.43 15.22
C ASP A 293 -7.17 10.45 16.05
N SER A 294 -7.24 11.71 15.58
CA SER A 294 -7.94 12.82 16.21
C SER A 294 -9.15 13.36 15.44
N VAL A 295 -9.50 12.82 14.26
CA VAL A 295 -10.76 13.23 13.60
C VAL A 295 -11.89 12.60 14.41
N PRO A 296 -12.74 13.40 15.08
CA PRO A 296 -13.87 12.85 15.81
C PRO A 296 -14.70 12.00 14.86
N ARG A 297 -15.27 10.88 15.33
CA ARG A 297 -16.45 10.27 14.71
C ARG A 297 -17.59 11.30 14.77
N ARG A 298 -17.50 12.37 13.99
CA ARG A 298 -18.54 13.37 13.90
C ARG A 298 -19.66 12.64 13.18
N ALA A 299 -20.68 12.26 13.93
CA ALA A 299 -21.87 11.63 13.37
C ALA A 299 -22.28 12.47 12.16
N VAL A 300 -22.21 11.88 10.97
CA VAL A 300 -22.79 12.50 9.78
C VAL A 300 -24.25 12.76 10.13
N SER A 301 -24.71 14.00 10.03
CA SER A 301 -26.10 14.33 10.36
C SER A 301 -27.01 13.64 9.34
N ARG A 302 -27.47 12.42 9.64
CA ARG A 302 -28.32 11.65 8.73
C ARG A 302 -29.59 12.41 8.35
N SER A 303 -30.05 13.32 9.21
CA SER A 303 -31.18 14.21 8.91
C SER A 303 -31.02 15.00 7.61
N ILE A 304 -29.79 15.42 7.23
CA ILE A 304 -29.59 16.17 5.98
C ILE A 304 -29.71 15.30 4.73
N ILE A 305 -29.54 13.98 4.85
CA ILE A 305 -29.65 13.06 3.71
C ILE A 305 -31.10 13.05 3.21
N ASP A 306 -32.04 13.05 4.14
CA ASP A 306 -33.48 12.97 3.90
C ASP A 306 -34.17 14.34 3.78
N ASP A 307 -33.43 15.44 3.96
CA ASP A 307 -33.95 16.80 3.81
C ASP A 307 -33.98 17.23 2.33
N ASP A 308 -35.15 17.13 1.70
CA ASP A 308 -35.36 17.55 0.31
C ASP A 308 -35.19 19.06 0.08
N THR A 309 -35.17 19.88 1.15
CA THR A 309 -34.91 21.32 1.04
C THR A 309 -33.41 21.65 1.05
N ALA A 310 -32.56 20.71 1.46
CA ALA A 310 -31.12 20.88 1.47
C ALA A 310 -30.54 20.77 0.04
N PRO A 311 -29.49 21.55 -0.29
CA PRO A 311 -28.81 21.43 -1.58
C PRO A 311 -28.30 20.01 -1.84
N MET A 312 -28.47 19.50 -3.06
CA MET A 312 -28.09 18.12 -3.41
C MET A 312 -26.63 17.80 -3.09
N ARG A 313 -25.70 18.76 -3.26
CA ARG A 313 -24.30 18.61 -2.84
C ARG A 313 -24.12 18.23 -1.38
N ALA A 314 -24.94 18.78 -0.48
CA ALA A 314 -24.87 18.54 0.95
C ALA A 314 -25.44 17.16 1.29
N ARG A 315 -26.58 16.81 0.69
CA ARG A 315 -27.24 15.50 0.82
C ARG A 315 -26.33 14.37 0.34
N MET A 316 -25.78 14.51 -0.86
CA MET A 316 -24.85 13.56 -1.47
C MET A 316 -23.57 13.40 -0.62
N THR A 317 -22.96 14.51 -0.18
CA THR A 317 -21.75 14.47 0.65
C THR A 317 -21.98 13.72 1.97
N ALA A 318 -23.11 13.98 2.63
CA ALA A 318 -23.47 13.27 3.85
C ALA A 318 -23.68 11.78 3.57
N TRP A 319 -24.45 11.44 2.53
CA TRP A 319 -24.74 10.06 2.19
C TRP A 319 -23.50 9.24 1.84
N VAL A 320 -22.59 9.73 0.99
CA VAL A 320 -21.39 8.96 0.63
C VAL A 320 -20.45 8.72 1.82
N LYS A 321 -20.37 9.68 2.76
CA LYS A 321 -19.58 9.54 3.99
C LYS A 321 -20.22 8.53 4.95
N ASP A 322 -21.54 8.56 5.12
CA ASP A 322 -22.26 7.55 5.91
C ASP A 322 -22.14 6.15 5.29
N LEU A 323 -22.28 6.04 3.97
CA LEU A 323 -22.15 4.77 3.25
C LEU A 323 -20.72 4.21 3.36
N GLN A 324 -19.68 5.05 3.21
CA GLN A 324 -18.29 4.65 3.42
C GLN A 324 -18.09 4.09 4.83
N LEU A 325 -18.61 4.77 5.87
CA LEU A 325 -18.48 4.31 7.25
C LEU A 325 -19.10 2.92 7.41
N ARG A 326 -20.35 2.72 6.98
CA ARG A 326 -21.05 1.43 7.09
C ARG A 326 -20.34 0.31 6.35
N ILE A 327 -19.81 0.60 5.15
CA ILE A 327 -19.10 -0.41 4.36
C ILE A 327 -17.76 -0.77 5.01
N VAL A 328 -16.98 0.22 5.44
CA VAL A 328 -15.72 -0.02 6.15
C VAL A 328 -15.95 -0.85 7.42
N GLU A 329 -16.94 -0.48 8.24
CA GLU A 329 -17.28 -1.22 9.46
C GLU A 329 -17.71 -2.67 9.15
N SER A 330 -18.51 -2.87 8.10
CA SER A 330 -18.95 -4.21 7.69
C SER A 330 -17.80 -5.08 7.21
N LEU A 331 -16.86 -4.53 6.42
CA LEU A 331 -15.67 -5.25 5.97
C LEU A 331 -14.70 -5.53 7.13
N GLU A 332 -14.48 -4.58 8.04
CA GLU A 332 -13.69 -4.81 9.26
C GLU A 332 -14.32 -5.90 10.14
N GLN A 333 -15.66 -5.96 10.22
CA GLN A 333 -16.35 -7.00 10.96
C GLN A 333 -16.13 -8.39 10.36
N VAL A 334 -16.21 -8.53 9.03
CA VAL A 334 -15.92 -9.80 8.34
C VAL A 334 -14.47 -10.24 8.59
N GLU A 335 -13.51 -9.32 8.45
CA GLU A 335 -12.09 -9.56 8.71
C GLU A 335 -11.84 -10.01 10.17
N HIS A 336 -12.49 -9.35 11.13
CA HIS A 336 -12.39 -9.70 12.55
C HIS A 336 -13.03 -11.05 12.89
N THR A 337 -14.24 -11.30 12.39
CA THR A 337 -14.94 -12.57 12.62
C THR A 337 -14.15 -13.74 12.06
N GLN A 338 -13.51 -13.60 10.89
CA GLN A 338 -12.66 -14.65 10.35
C GLN A 338 -11.43 -14.92 11.22
N ALA A 339 -10.73 -13.87 11.65
CA ALA A 339 -9.55 -14.02 12.50
C ALA A 339 -9.87 -14.71 13.84
N HIS A 340 -11.03 -14.38 14.43
CA HIS A 340 -11.50 -15.03 15.66
C HIS A 340 -11.76 -16.53 15.47
N GLU A 341 -12.39 -16.93 14.35
CA GLU A 341 -12.67 -18.35 14.09
C GLU A 341 -11.39 -19.14 13.74
N LEU A 342 -10.43 -18.53 13.03
CA LEU A 342 -9.12 -19.16 12.80
C LEU A 342 -8.32 -19.34 14.10
N GLY A 343 -8.39 -18.36 15.02
CA GLY A 343 -7.75 -18.45 16.33
C GLY A 343 -8.32 -19.55 17.23
N LYS A 344 -9.57 -19.99 17.01
CA LYS A 344 -10.18 -21.12 17.75
C LYS A 344 -9.75 -22.50 17.24
N LEU A 345 -9.28 -22.60 15.99
CA LEU A 345 -8.92 -23.88 15.40
C LEU A 345 -7.50 -24.34 15.79
N ASP A 346 -6.63 -23.47 16.30
CA ASP A 346 -5.31 -23.86 16.78
C ASP A 346 -4.76 -22.89 17.85
N ASP A 347 -4.81 -23.29 19.11
CA ASP A 347 -4.23 -22.57 20.27
C ASP A 347 -2.68 -22.43 20.18
N ARG A 348 -2.04 -23.01 19.16
CA ARG A 348 -0.58 -22.96 18.93
C ARG A 348 -0.14 -22.01 17.81
N ILE A 349 -1.07 -21.40 17.07
CA ILE A 349 -0.75 -20.44 16.00
C ILE A 349 -0.94 -19.02 16.50
N ASP A 350 0.16 -18.29 16.65
CA ASP A 350 0.20 -16.84 16.87
C ASP A 350 -0.29 -16.13 15.60
N SER A 351 -1.61 -16.20 15.34
CA SER A 351 -2.23 -15.63 14.16
C SER A 351 -2.16 -14.11 14.24
N PRO A 352 -1.65 -13.41 13.20
CA PRO A 352 -1.55 -11.96 13.24
C PRO A 352 -2.95 -11.34 13.42
N PRO A 353 -3.08 -10.26 14.22
CA PRO A 353 -4.38 -9.66 14.51
C PRO A 353 -5.09 -9.21 13.23
N PRO A 354 -6.44 -9.25 13.20
CA PRO A 354 -7.21 -8.83 12.03
C PRO A 354 -6.86 -7.39 11.65
N LYS A 355 -6.68 -7.16 10.35
CA LYS A 355 -6.32 -5.84 9.85
C LYS A 355 -7.50 -4.88 9.95
N LYS A 356 -7.20 -3.61 10.13
CA LYS A 356 -8.17 -2.50 10.09
C LYS A 356 -7.87 -1.61 8.91
N PHE A 357 -8.87 -0.84 8.47
CA PHE A 357 -8.65 0.18 7.45
C PHE A 357 -7.80 1.32 8.01
N PHE A 358 -6.70 1.61 7.32
CA PHE A 358 -6.00 2.88 7.43
C PHE A 358 -6.88 3.98 6.82
N ARG A 359 -7.16 5.02 7.60
CA ARG A 359 -8.07 6.11 7.22
C ARG A 359 -7.24 7.38 7.02
N ASP A 360 -7.13 7.83 5.78
CA ASP A 360 -6.37 9.01 5.40
C ASP A 360 -7.29 10.12 4.88
N ALA A 361 -7.46 11.16 5.71
CA ALA A 361 -8.21 12.35 5.35
C ALA A 361 -7.26 13.38 4.71
N TRP A 362 -7.66 13.94 3.58
CA TRP A 362 -6.82 14.85 2.81
C TRP A 362 -7.63 16.01 2.22
N LEU A 363 -6.92 17.10 1.94
CA LEU A 363 -7.44 18.31 1.30
C LEU A 363 -6.71 18.55 -0.02
N ARG A 364 -7.42 19.10 -1.01
CA ARG A 364 -6.83 19.55 -2.28
C ARG A 364 -6.56 21.03 -2.26
N LYS A 365 -5.43 21.42 -2.86
CA LYS A 365 -5.04 22.83 -2.97
C LYS A 365 -6.02 23.61 -3.84
N GLU A 366 -6.56 22.96 -4.87
CA GLU A 366 -7.48 23.53 -5.85
C GLU A 366 -8.94 23.58 -5.33
N GLY A 367 -9.20 23.03 -4.14
CA GLY A 367 -10.53 22.91 -3.56
C GLY A 367 -10.99 21.46 -3.43
N GLY A 368 -11.64 21.16 -2.31
CA GLY A 368 -12.18 19.86 -1.98
C GLY A 368 -11.37 19.05 -0.98
N GLU A 369 -11.95 17.92 -0.62
CA GLU A 369 -11.48 17.01 0.41
C GLU A 369 -11.77 15.56 0.04
N GLY A 370 -11.17 14.63 0.76
CA GLY A 370 -11.49 13.22 0.63
C GLY A 370 -11.02 12.41 1.82
N ILE A 371 -11.57 11.20 1.91
CA ILE A 371 -11.22 10.21 2.93
C ILE A 371 -10.91 8.92 2.19
N SER A 372 -9.65 8.50 2.23
CA SER A 372 -9.24 7.22 1.66
C SER A 372 -9.16 6.19 2.79
N CYS A 373 -10.03 5.19 2.77
CA CYS A 373 -9.94 4.06 3.69
C CYS A 373 -9.30 2.89 2.95
N VAL A 374 -8.14 2.41 3.39
CA VAL A 374 -7.42 1.31 2.74
C VAL A 374 -7.04 0.23 3.76
N LEU A 375 -7.35 -1.03 3.44
CA LEU A 375 -6.90 -2.23 4.15
C LEU A 375 -5.97 -3.01 3.22
N GLN A 376 -4.81 -3.41 3.71
CA GLN A 376 -3.85 -4.25 2.98
C GLN A 376 -3.38 -5.39 3.87
N ASP A 377 -3.03 -6.51 3.23
CA ASP A 377 -2.49 -7.69 3.87
C ASP A 377 -3.43 -8.28 4.93
N GLY A 378 -4.74 -8.17 4.72
CA GLY A 378 -5.76 -8.83 5.54
C GLY A 378 -5.82 -10.33 5.30
N GLN A 379 -6.48 -11.04 6.22
CA GLN A 379 -6.74 -12.47 6.18
C GLN A 379 -7.86 -12.81 5.20
N VAL A 380 -8.96 -12.03 5.21
CA VAL A 380 -10.05 -12.17 4.24
C VAL A 380 -9.79 -11.29 3.03
N PHE A 381 -9.48 -10.01 3.27
CA PHE A 381 -9.27 -9.04 2.21
C PHE A 381 -7.78 -8.78 2.02
N GLU A 382 -7.22 -9.26 0.91
CA GLU A 382 -5.79 -9.03 0.62
C GLU A 382 -5.51 -7.55 0.34
N LYS A 383 -6.45 -6.88 -0.33
CA LYS A 383 -6.49 -5.42 -0.43
C LYS A 383 -7.92 -4.95 -0.59
N ALA A 384 -8.33 -3.94 0.16
CA ALA A 384 -9.61 -3.28 0.02
C ALA A 384 -9.42 -1.78 0.14
N GLY A 385 -10.12 -1.00 -0.68
CA GLY A 385 -10.22 0.42 -0.44
C GLY A 385 -11.61 0.96 -0.71
N VAL A 386 -11.99 1.91 0.14
CA VAL A 386 -13.29 2.58 0.15
C VAL A 386 -12.98 4.07 0.24
N ASN A 387 -13.01 4.76 -0.90
CA ASN A 387 -12.59 6.15 -1.00
C ASN A 387 -13.81 7.06 -1.22
N VAL A 388 -13.86 8.14 -0.47
CA VAL A 388 -14.79 9.26 -0.69
C VAL A 388 -14.00 10.46 -1.17
N SER A 389 -14.53 11.19 -2.13
CA SER A 389 -13.97 12.45 -2.60
C SER A 389 -15.10 13.47 -2.80
N VAL A 390 -14.85 14.69 -2.36
CA VAL A 390 -15.73 15.85 -2.47
C VAL A 390 -14.89 16.98 -3.05
N VAL A 391 -15.00 17.19 -4.35
CA VAL A 391 -14.16 18.13 -5.11
C VAL A 391 -15.02 19.29 -5.57
N HIS A 392 -14.48 20.49 -5.46
CA HIS A 392 -15.08 21.69 -6.04
C HIS A 392 -13.97 22.55 -6.64
N GLY A 393 -14.30 23.32 -7.65
CA GLY A 393 -13.35 24.19 -8.34
C GLY A 393 -14.00 24.86 -9.55
N THR A 394 -13.18 25.25 -10.52
CA THR A 394 -13.64 25.85 -11.77
C THR A 394 -13.19 25.02 -12.98
N LEU A 395 -14.09 24.82 -13.93
CA LEU A 395 -13.82 24.15 -15.19
C LEU A 395 -13.29 25.17 -16.21
N PRO A 396 -12.12 24.92 -16.83
CA PRO A 396 -11.64 25.75 -17.93
C PRO A 396 -12.45 25.49 -19.21
N PRO A 397 -12.49 26.43 -20.17
CA PRO A 397 -13.27 26.29 -21.41
C PRO A 397 -12.97 25.01 -22.21
N ALA A 398 -11.71 24.55 -22.18
CA ALA A 398 -11.32 23.30 -22.82
C ALA A 398 -12.00 22.06 -22.19
N ALA A 399 -12.15 22.03 -20.86
CA ALA A 399 -12.85 20.95 -20.17
C ALA A 399 -14.36 21.00 -20.45
N VAL A 400 -14.94 22.20 -20.45
CA VAL A 400 -16.35 22.39 -20.82
C VAL A 400 -16.61 21.96 -22.26
N LYS A 401 -15.71 22.28 -23.21
CA LYS A 401 -15.81 21.83 -24.60
C LYS A 401 -15.81 20.31 -24.72
N GLN A 402 -15.03 19.61 -23.91
CA GLN A 402 -15.02 18.15 -23.88
C GLN A 402 -16.32 17.60 -23.29
N MET A 403 -16.89 18.23 -22.26
CA MET A 403 -18.19 17.83 -21.70
C MET A 403 -19.34 18.10 -22.67
N ARG A 404 -19.22 19.15 -23.49
CA ARG A 404 -20.17 19.51 -24.54
C ARG A 404 -20.23 18.54 -25.70
N SER A 405 -19.16 17.78 -25.99
CA SER A 405 -19.22 16.83 -27.11
C SER A 405 -20.26 15.74 -26.89
N ASP A 406 -20.53 15.42 -25.62
CA ASP A 406 -21.40 14.32 -25.22
C ASP A 406 -22.78 14.84 -24.73
N HIS A 407 -22.89 16.15 -24.42
CA HIS A 407 -24.08 16.79 -23.83
C HIS A 407 -24.33 18.23 -24.34
N ALA A 408 -24.29 18.45 -25.66
CA ALA A 408 -24.29 19.79 -26.25
C ALA A 408 -25.46 20.68 -25.76
N ASP A 409 -26.67 20.11 -25.71
CA ASP A 409 -27.93 20.74 -25.30
C ASP A 409 -27.91 21.25 -23.84
N LYS A 410 -27.11 20.63 -22.97
CA LYS A 410 -27.04 20.97 -21.54
C LYS A 410 -26.09 22.13 -21.23
N PHE A 411 -25.36 22.61 -22.22
CA PHE A 411 -24.41 23.70 -22.12
C PHE A 411 -24.63 24.78 -23.18
N ASP A 412 -25.81 24.84 -23.82
CA ASP A 412 -26.14 25.88 -24.80
C ASP A 412 -26.15 27.30 -24.21
N TRP A 413 -26.31 27.41 -22.89
CA TRP A 413 -26.20 28.65 -22.13
C TRP A 413 -24.76 29.12 -21.93
N TYR A 414 -23.76 28.27 -22.17
CA TYR A 414 -22.36 28.60 -21.95
C TYR A 414 -21.80 29.47 -23.08
N ASP A 415 -21.21 30.60 -22.71
CA ASP A 415 -20.61 31.59 -23.61
C ASP A 415 -19.35 31.12 -24.35
N GLY A 416 -18.82 29.94 -24.02
CA GLY A 416 -17.61 29.38 -24.63
C GLY A 416 -16.29 29.90 -24.04
N ALA A 417 -16.33 30.83 -23.08
CA ALA A 417 -15.16 31.54 -22.57
C ALA A 417 -15.07 31.57 -21.03
N SER A 418 -16.20 31.56 -20.32
CA SER A 418 -16.25 31.70 -18.86
C SER A 418 -15.70 30.48 -18.13
N LEU A 419 -15.17 30.70 -16.93
CA LEU A 419 -14.84 29.61 -16.01
C LEU A 419 -16.10 29.19 -15.26
N LEU A 420 -16.46 27.91 -15.33
CA LEU A 420 -17.69 27.41 -14.71
C LEU A 420 -17.39 26.75 -13.35
N PRO A 421 -17.97 27.23 -12.24
CA PRO A 421 -17.90 26.52 -10.97
C PRO A 421 -18.49 25.13 -11.10
N PHE A 422 -17.80 24.13 -10.56
CA PHE A 422 -18.29 22.76 -10.53
C PHE A 422 -18.15 22.15 -9.14
N PHE A 423 -18.98 21.15 -8.89
CA PHE A 423 -18.92 20.29 -7.74
C PHE A 423 -19.02 18.84 -8.19
N ALA A 424 -18.17 17.98 -7.60
CA ALA A 424 -18.17 16.55 -7.85
C ALA A 424 -17.99 15.80 -6.54
N CYS A 425 -18.89 14.88 -6.22
CA CYS A 425 -18.82 14.07 -5.02
C CYS A 425 -19.09 12.61 -5.33
N GLY A 426 -18.34 11.69 -4.73
CA GLY A 426 -18.62 10.28 -4.91
C GLY A 426 -17.88 9.36 -3.95
N ILE A 427 -18.36 8.12 -3.95
CA ILE A 427 -17.73 6.97 -3.29
C ILE A 427 -17.22 6.00 -4.36
N SER A 428 -16.02 5.46 -4.17
CA SER A 428 -15.40 4.46 -5.02
C SER A 428 -14.80 3.35 -4.18
N ILE A 429 -15.10 2.11 -4.54
CA ILE A 429 -14.72 0.91 -3.77
C ILE A 429 -14.14 -0.12 -4.70
N VAL A 430 -13.03 -0.71 -4.28
CA VAL A 430 -12.53 -1.97 -4.85
C VAL A 430 -12.10 -2.87 -3.72
N VAL A 431 -12.56 -4.12 -3.74
CA VAL A 431 -12.19 -5.14 -2.75
C VAL A 431 -11.63 -6.35 -3.49
N HIS A 432 -10.42 -6.77 -3.12
CA HIS A 432 -9.75 -7.98 -3.58
C HIS A 432 -9.62 -8.97 -2.42
N PRO A 433 -10.51 -9.97 -2.32
CA PRO A 433 -10.36 -11.05 -1.35
C PRO A 433 -9.08 -11.84 -1.56
N ARG A 434 -8.53 -12.38 -0.48
CA ARG A 434 -7.36 -13.27 -0.50
C ARG A 434 -7.71 -14.62 -1.11
N ASN A 435 -8.83 -15.21 -0.69
CA ASN A 435 -9.29 -16.51 -1.16
C ASN A 435 -9.73 -16.44 -2.65
N PRO A 436 -9.19 -17.27 -3.56
CA PRO A 436 -9.60 -17.32 -4.97
C PRO A 436 -11.12 -17.52 -5.17
N MET A 437 -11.78 -18.23 -4.27
CA MET A 437 -13.21 -18.52 -4.39
C MET A 437 -14.09 -17.29 -4.09
N ALA A 438 -13.53 -16.28 -3.42
CA ALA A 438 -14.22 -15.04 -3.11
C ALA A 438 -13.96 -14.00 -4.23
N PRO A 439 -15.00 -13.42 -4.86
CA PRO A 439 -14.84 -12.54 -6.01
C PRO A 439 -14.32 -11.16 -5.65
N THR A 440 -13.56 -10.54 -6.56
CA THR A 440 -13.32 -9.10 -6.51
C THR A 440 -14.62 -8.36 -6.79
N VAL A 441 -14.85 -7.22 -6.14
CA VAL A 441 -16.00 -6.34 -6.42
C VAL A 441 -15.55 -4.90 -6.61
N HIS A 442 -16.26 -4.19 -7.47
CA HIS A 442 -16.13 -2.75 -7.65
C HIS A 442 -17.48 -2.07 -7.47
N MET A 443 -17.46 -0.87 -6.87
CA MET A 443 -18.63 0.00 -6.75
C MET A 443 -18.21 1.45 -6.92
N ASN A 444 -18.99 2.21 -7.68
CA ASN A 444 -18.84 3.66 -7.76
C ASN A 444 -20.23 4.32 -7.74
N TYR A 445 -20.41 5.37 -6.96
CA TYR A 445 -21.58 6.26 -7.08
C TYR A 445 -21.11 7.69 -6.93
N ARG A 446 -21.49 8.54 -7.89
CA ARG A 446 -21.02 9.92 -7.98
C ARG A 446 -22.14 10.85 -8.45
N TYR A 447 -21.98 12.11 -8.07
CA TYR A 447 -22.80 13.24 -8.46
C TYR A 447 -21.88 14.32 -8.98
N PHE A 448 -22.30 14.97 -10.06
CA PHE A 448 -21.61 16.10 -10.65
C PHE A 448 -22.61 17.22 -10.91
N GLU A 449 -22.19 18.45 -10.68
CA GLU A 449 -22.98 19.63 -11.04
C GLU A 449 -22.10 20.80 -11.45
N VAL A 450 -22.67 21.66 -12.29
CA VAL A 450 -22.06 22.88 -12.82
C VAL A 450 -23.00 24.04 -12.53
N GLU A 451 -22.45 25.15 -12.04
CA GLU A 451 -23.18 26.39 -11.84
C GLU A 451 -22.90 27.39 -12.97
N ASP A 452 -23.87 28.25 -13.21
CA ASP A 452 -23.69 29.48 -13.98
C ASP A 452 -23.24 30.60 -13.01
N PRO A 453 -22.05 31.21 -13.20
CA PRO A 453 -21.61 32.35 -12.38
C PRO A 453 -22.61 33.50 -12.32
N ALA A 454 -23.41 33.70 -13.38
CA ALA A 454 -24.41 34.76 -13.44
C ALA A 454 -25.66 34.45 -12.59
N ASN A 455 -25.88 33.19 -12.23
CA ASN A 455 -27.03 32.70 -11.47
C ASN A 455 -26.58 31.75 -10.34
N ALA A 456 -25.77 32.27 -9.42
CA ALA A 456 -25.27 31.51 -8.29
C ALA A 456 -26.41 31.04 -7.36
N GLY A 457 -26.32 29.80 -6.87
CA GLY A 457 -27.24 29.24 -5.87
C GLY A 457 -28.04 28.01 -6.31
N ALA A 458 -28.06 27.69 -7.62
CA ALA A 458 -28.61 26.44 -8.13
C ALA A 458 -27.76 25.89 -9.30
N PRO A 459 -27.63 24.56 -9.43
CA PRO A 459 -26.89 23.97 -10.54
C PRO A 459 -27.64 24.15 -11.85
N ARG A 460 -26.91 24.52 -12.90
CA ARG A 460 -27.44 24.70 -14.26
C ARG A 460 -27.43 23.40 -15.06
N ALA A 461 -26.45 22.54 -14.79
CA ALA A 461 -26.40 21.17 -15.29
C ALA A 461 -25.94 20.24 -14.16
N TRP A 462 -26.50 19.04 -14.09
CA TRP A 462 -26.15 18.05 -13.07
C TRP A 462 -26.46 16.64 -13.57
N TRP A 463 -25.75 15.65 -13.05
CA TRP A 463 -26.02 14.24 -13.33
C TRP A 463 -25.44 13.33 -12.27
N PHE A 464 -25.97 12.11 -12.24
CA PHE A 464 -25.46 11.01 -11.45
C PHE A 464 -24.79 9.98 -12.37
N GLY A 465 -23.75 9.36 -11.85
CA GLY A 465 -23.13 8.20 -12.46
C GLY A 465 -22.81 7.17 -11.41
N GLY A 466 -22.73 5.91 -11.81
CA GLY A 466 -22.40 4.86 -10.87
C GLY A 466 -22.58 3.46 -11.40
N GLY A 467 -22.41 2.50 -10.49
CA GLY A 467 -22.48 1.10 -10.81
C GLY A 467 -21.90 0.23 -9.72
N THR A 468 -22.19 -1.06 -9.82
CA THR A 468 -21.61 -2.10 -8.97
C THR A 468 -21.45 -3.33 -9.83
N ASP A 469 -20.25 -3.92 -9.84
CA ASP A 469 -19.93 -5.06 -10.69
C ASP A 469 -19.04 -6.09 -9.98
N LEU A 470 -19.18 -7.36 -10.40
CA LEU A 470 -18.55 -8.51 -9.75
C LEU A 470 -17.54 -9.19 -10.67
N THR A 471 -16.33 -9.42 -10.15
CA THR A 471 -15.20 -10.03 -10.88
C THR A 471 -14.70 -11.28 -10.15
N PRO A 472 -15.33 -12.44 -10.36
CA PRO A 472 -14.90 -13.70 -9.75
C PRO A 472 -13.64 -14.28 -10.39
N THR A 473 -12.95 -15.13 -9.64
CA THR A 473 -11.89 -16.02 -10.16
C THR A 473 -12.46 -17.36 -10.65
N TYR A 474 -13.47 -17.87 -9.95
CA TYR A 474 -14.19 -19.09 -10.30
C TYR A 474 -15.69 -18.81 -10.33
N LEU A 475 -16.38 -19.45 -11.26
CA LEU A 475 -17.81 -19.25 -11.44
C LEU A 475 -18.62 -20.03 -10.40
N PHE A 476 -19.41 -19.30 -9.61
CA PHE A 476 -20.48 -19.83 -8.79
C PHE A 476 -21.80 -19.21 -9.25
N GLU A 477 -22.68 -20.01 -9.86
CA GLU A 477 -23.92 -19.47 -10.43
C GLU A 477 -24.83 -18.83 -9.38
N ASP A 478 -24.93 -19.43 -8.19
CA ASP A 478 -25.76 -18.90 -7.11
C ASP A 478 -25.27 -17.53 -6.64
N ASP A 479 -23.95 -17.29 -6.62
CA ASP A 479 -23.38 -15.99 -6.25
C ASP A 479 -23.72 -14.94 -7.30
N ALA A 480 -23.61 -15.31 -8.59
CA ALA A 480 -23.96 -14.43 -9.69
C ALA A 480 -25.45 -14.07 -9.66
N ARG A 481 -26.34 -15.06 -9.45
CA ARG A 481 -27.79 -14.84 -9.33
C ARG A 481 -28.13 -14.00 -8.11
N HIS A 482 -27.53 -14.26 -6.96
CA HIS A 482 -27.74 -13.47 -5.73
C HIS A 482 -27.36 -12.00 -5.96
N PHE A 483 -26.17 -11.77 -6.50
CA PHE A 483 -25.66 -10.44 -6.78
C PHE A 483 -26.59 -9.68 -7.74
N HIS A 484 -26.89 -10.27 -8.89
CA HIS A 484 -27.73 -9.64 -9.91
C HIS A 484 -29.19 -9.48 -9.47
N LYS A 485 -29.76 -10.42 -8.71
CA LYS A 485 -31.13 -10.29 -8.15
C LYS A 485 -31.23 -9.14 -7.17
N THR A 486 -30.18 -8.95 -6.36
CA THR A 486 -30.12 -7.86 -5.39
C THR A 486 -30.05 -6.50 -6.08
N LEU A 487 -29.21 -6.37 -7.11
CA LEU A 487 -29.14 -5.15 -7.92
C LEU A 487 -30.42 -4.90 -8.72
N LYS A 488 -31.00 -5.95 -9.32
CA LYS A 488 -32.29 -5.84 -10.03
C LYS A 488 -33.39 -5.34 -9.12
N LYS A 489 -33.51 -5.88 -7.89
CA LYS A 489 -34.49 -5.42 -6.90
C LYS A 489 -34.31 -3.92 -6.58
N ALA A 490 -33.06 -3.46 -6.47
CA ALA A 490 -32.77 -2.04 -6.24
C ALA A 490 -33.19 -1.17 -7.45
N CYS A 491 -32.95 -1.64 -8.67
CA CYS A 491 -33.39 -0.94 -9.89
C CYS A 491 -34.92 -0.94 -10.07
N ASP A 492 -35.56 -2.09 -9.86
CA ASP A 492 -37.02 -2.27 -10.02
C ASP A 492 -37.83 -1.38 -9.07
N ALA A 493 -37.25 -0.96 -7.93
CA ALA A 493 -37.88 -0.02 -7.01
C ALA A 493 -38.06 1.39 -7.60
N HIS A 494 -37.37 1.71 -8.71
CA HIS A 494 -37.42 3.01 -9.39
C HIS A 494 -37.97 2.89 -10.81
N SER A 495 -37.55 1.86 -11.55
CA SER A 495 -38.12 1.54 -12.87
C SER A 495 -37.74 0.13 -13.30
N PRO A 496 -38.70 -0.67 -13.82
CA PRO A 496 -38.42 -2.03 -14.31
C PRO A 496 -37.45 -2.04 -15.50
N GLY A 497 -37.32 -0.93 -16.24
CA GLY A 497 -36.41 -0.81 -17.38
C GLY A 497 -34.95 -0.51 -17.00
N PHE A 498 -34.67 -0.16 -15.74
CA PHE A 498 -33.33 0.26 -15.33
C PHE A 498 -32.33 -0.90 -15.29
N TYR A 499 -32.69 -2.02 -14.67
CA TYR A 499 -31.79 -3.17 -14.60
C TYR A 499 -31.35 -3.68 -15.99
N PRO A 500 -32.25 -4.01 -16.94
CA PRO A 500 -31.82 -4.53 -18.24
C PRO A 500 -30.95 -3.51 -19.00
N THR A 501 -31.26 -2.21 -18.91
CA THR A 501 -30.47 -1.14 -19.53
C THR A 501 -29.07 -1.05 -18.92
N PHE A 502 -28.97 -0.94 -17.60
CA PHE A 502 -27.71 -0.72 -16.90
C PHE A 502 -26.85 -1.97 -16.81
N LYS A 503 -27.44 -3.16 -16.85
CA LYS A 503 -26.72 -4.42 -17.00
C LYS A 503 -26.07 -4.53 -18.37
N ALA A 504 -26.84 -4.30 -19.44
CA ALA A 504 -26.31 -4.31 -20.79
C ALA A 504 -25.20 -3.25 -20.99
N TRP A 505 -25.33 -2.10 -20.33
CA TRP A 505 -24.27 -1.10 -20.33
C TRP A 505 -23.03 -1.58 -19.55
N CYS A 506 -23.20 -2.20 -18.39
CA CYS A 506 -22.11 -2.77 -17.59
C CYS A 506 -21.28 -3.78 -18.39
N ASP A 507 -21.95 -4.71 -19.09
CA ASP A 507 -21.29 -5.72 -19.93
C ASP A 507 -20.44 -5.10 -21.05
N LYS A 508 -20.93 -4.01 -21.66
CA LYS A 508 -20.20 -3.27 -22.71
C LYS A 508 -19.05 -2.43 -22.13
N TYR A 509 -19.28 -1.80 -20.97
CA TYR A 509 -18.32 -0.89 -20.36
C TYR A 509 -17.07 -1.62 -19.88
N PHE A 510 -17.25 -2.77 -19.21
CA PHE A 510 -16.16 -3.57 -18.64
C PHE A 510 -15.60 -4.62 -19.62
N TRP A 511 -15.55 -4.29 -20.91
CA TRP A 511 -15.03 -5.16 -21.96
C TRP A 511 -13.55 -4.91 -22.26
N ILE A 512 -12.72 -5.95 -22.18
CA ILE A 512 -11.28 -5.90 -22.45
C ILE A 512 -11.06 -6.21 -23.94
N LYS A 513 -11.06 -5.15 -24.77
CA LYS A 513 -11.05 -5.28 -26.25
C LYS A 513 -9.93 -6.18 -26.77
N HIS A 514 -8.71 -6.04 -26.27
CA HIS A 514 -7.56 -6.81 -26.73
C HIS A 514 -7.51 -8.27 -26.24
N ARG A 515 -8.40 -8.64 -25.29
CA ARG A 515 -8.57 -10.02 -24.80
C ARG A 515 -9.86 -10.66 -25.28
N GLN A 516 -10.78 -9.86 -25.83
CA GLN A 516 -12.13 -10.28 -26.25
C GLN A 516 -12.91 -10.97 -25.13
N GLU A 517 -12.81 -10.41 -23.91
CA GLU A 517 -13.52 -10.91 -22.73
C GLU A 517 -14.03 -9.75 -21.87
N ALA A 518 -15.09 -9.99 -21.11
CA ALA A 518 -15.51 -9.13 -20.02
C ALA A 518 -14.56 -9.27 -18.83
N ARG A 519 -14.38 -8.18 -18.07
CA ARG A 519 -13.58 -8.17 -16.84
C ARG A 519 -14.11 -9.17 -15.81
N GLY A 520 -15.43 -9.26 -15.70
CA GLY A 520 -16.17 -10.06 -14.73
C GLY A 520 -17.58 -10.42 -15.21
N LEU A 521 -18.49 -10.72 -14.29
CA LEU A 521 -19.89 -11.11 -14.58
C LEU A 521 -20.84 -9.92 -14.73
N GLY A 522 -20.29 -8.71 -14.87
CA GLY A 522 -21.06 -7.48 -14.95
C GLY A 522 -21.75 -7.12 -13.63
N GLY A 523 -22.89 -6.44 -13.75
CA GLY A 523 -23.64 -5.87 -12.65
C GLY A 523 -24.52 -4.75 -13.19
N ILE A 524 -24.45 -3.55 -12.62
CA ILE A 524 -25.08 -2.35 -13.21
C ILE A 524 -24.03 -1.27 -13.45
N PHE A 525 -24.19 -0.52 -14.54
CA PHE A 525 -23.41 0.67 -14.84
C PHE A 525 -24.30 1.72 -15.50
N PHE A 526 -24.17 2.96 -15.06
CA PHE A 526 -24.84 4.12 -15.64
C PHE A 526 -23.97 5.37 -15.51
N ASP A 527 -24.17 6.29 -16.43
CA ASP A 527 -23.56 7.62 -16.44
C ASP A 527 -24.60 8.63 -16.92
N ASP A 528 -24.35 9.91 -16.67
CA ASP A 528 -25.14 11.03 -17.23
C ASP A 528 -26.65 10.97 -16.90
N LEU A 529 -27.00 10.35 -15.76
CA LEU A 529 -28.38 10.14 -15.33
C LEU A 529 -28.93 11.41 -14.66
N GLY A 530 -30.06 11.93 -15.15
CA GLY A 530 -30.61 13.23 -14.70
C GLY A 530 -30.63 14.32 -15.78
N LEU A 531 -30.13 14.00 -16.99
CA LEU A 531 -30.25 14.86 -18.16
C LEU A 531 -31.61 14.74 -18.88
N GLU A 532 -32.51 13.86 -18.42
CA GLU A 532 -33.84 13.67 -18.99
C GLU A 532 -34.85 14.70 -18.47
N ASP A 533 -35.80 15.11 -19.33
CA ASP A 533 -36.83 16.08 -18.94
C ASP A 533 -37.81 15.50 -17.91
N GLY A 534 -38.24 16.34 -16.96
CA GLY A 534 -39.26 16.00 -15.96
C GLY A 534 -38.76 15.16 -14.78
N ILE A 535 -37.45 14.89 -14.67
CA ILE A 535 -36.86 14.15 -13.55
C ILE A 535 -36.11 15.08 -12.61
N THR A 536 -36.35 14.94 -11.30
CA THR A 536 -35.72 15.79 -10.29
C THR A 536 -34.39 15.21 -9.79
N GLN A 537 -33.58 16.06 -9.16
CA GLN A 537 -32.38 15.63 -8.45
C GLN A 537 -32.71 14.60 -7.37
N SER A 538 -33.82 14.79 -6.65
CA SER A 538 -34.27 13.89 -5.58
C SER A 538 -34.59 12.50 -6.11
N ASP A 539 -35.23 12.38 -7.29
CA ASP A 539 -35.52 11.07 -7.90
C ASP A 539 -34.24 10.30 -8.23
N ARG A 540 -33.26 10.98 -8.86
CA ARG A 540 -31.97 10.35 -9.21
C ARG A 540 -31.12 10.05 -7.99
N PHE A 541 -31.17 10.91 -6.97
CA PHE A 541 -30.51 10.66 -5.70
C PHE A 541 -31.11 9.45 -4.98
N ALA A 542 -32.44 9.31 -4.95
CA ALA A 542 -33.10 8.15 -4.36
C ALA A 542 -32.70 6.85 -5.06
N PHE A 543 -32.59 6.87 -6.39
CA PHE A 543 -32.10 5.73 -7.17
C PHE A 543 -30.64 5.39 -6.84
N ALA A 544 -29.73 6.38 -6.90
CA ALA A 544 -28.32 6.18 -6.57
C ALA A 544 -28.14 5.65 -5.13
N ARG A 545 -28.92 6.18 -4.18
CA ARG A 545 -28.96 5.73 -2.79
C ARG A 545 -29.36 4.27 -2.67
N THR A 546 -30.48 3.90 -3.29
CA THR A 546 -31.02 2.53 -3.26
C THR A 546 -30.00 1.53 -3.82
N CYS A 547 -29.37 1.88 -4.95
CA CYS A 547 -28.35 1.04 -5.58
C CYS A 547 -27.05 0.95 -4.75
N GLY A 548 -26.59 2.05 -4.16
CA GLY A 548 -25.42 2.04 -3.27
C GLY A 548 -25.64 1.26 -1.98
N GLU A 549 -26.85 1.29 -1.42
CA GLU A 549 -27.22 0.52 -0.23
C GLU A 549 -27.41 -0.98 -0.51
N ALA A 550 -27.67 -1.36 -1.76
CA ALA A 550 -27.73 -2.74 -2.20
C ALA A 550 -26.36 -3.45 -2.21
N PHE A 551 -25.25 -2.71 -2.12
CA PHE A 551 -23.89 -3.28 -2.16
C PHE A 551 -23.62 -4.31 -1.06
N LEU A 552 -23.87 -3.95 0.21
CA LEU A 552 -23.58 -4.85 1.32
C LEU A 552 -24.46 -6.13 1.28
N PRO A 553 -25.79 -6.03 1.06
CA PRO A 553 -26.63 -7.21 0.83
C PRO A 553 -26.18 -8.05 -0.39
N ALA A 554 -25.68 -7.43 -1.46
CA ALA A 554 -25.24 -8.15 -2.65
C ALA A 554 -23.90 -8.88 -2.43
N TYR A 555 -22.98 -8.32 -1.64
CA TYR A 555 -21.59 -8.80 -1.58
C TYR A 555 -21.24 -9.59 -0.30
N ILE A 556 -21.71 -9.16 0.87
CA ILE A 556 -21.32 -9.79 2.15
C ILE A 556 -21.76 -11.27 2.24
N PRO A 557 -22.97 -11.66 1.80
CA PRO A 557 -23.34 -13.08 1.78
C PRO A 557 -22.40 -13.95 0.93
N ILE A 558 -21.96 -13.43 -0.21
CA ILE A 558 -21.01 -14.12 -1.10
C ILE A 558 -19.66 -14.30 -0.39
N ILE A 559 -19.13 -13.24 0.24
CA ILE A 559 -17.87 -13.33 0.98
C ILE A 559 -17.96 -14.35 2.12
N ASN A 560 -19.04 -14.33 2.90
CA ASN A 560 -19.24 -15.29 3.99
C ASN A 560 -19.31 -16.74 3.50
N ALA A 561 -19.90 -16.98 2.32
CA ALA A 561 -19.99 -18.30 1.72
C ALA A 561 -18.64 -18.82 1.18
N ARG A 562 -17.77 -17.92 0.68
CA ARG A 562 -16.57 -18.29 -0.08
C ARG A 562 -15.24 -18.09 0.63
N MET A 563 -15.17 -17.22 1.63
CA MET A 563 -13.88 -16.84 2.26
C MET A 563 -13.15 -18.00 2.93
N ARG A 564 -13.86 -19.09 3.27
CA ARG A 564 -13.33 -20.29 3.94
C ARG A 564 -13.18 -21.51 3.02
N THR A 565 -13.51 -21.38 1.73
CA THR A 565 -13.40 -22.51 0.81
C THR A 565 -11.93 -22.86 0.59
N ASP A 566 -11.58 -24.15 0.65
CA ASP A 566 -10.22 -24.61 0.43
C ASP A 566 -9.73 -24.27 -0.98
N PHE A 567 -8.44 -23.94 -1.09
CA PHE A 567 -7.80 -23.64 -2.36
C PHE A 567 -6.32 -24.03 -2.32
N GLY A 568 -5.76 -24.39 -3.47
CA GLY A 568 -4.36 -24.73 -3.65
C GLY A 568 -3.60 -23.71 -4.50
N GLN A 569 -2.40 -24.12 -4.93
CA GLN A 569 -1.54 -23.26 -5.76
C GLN A 569 -2.12 -23.02 -7.15
N ARG A 570 -2.88 -23.98 -7.71
CA ARG A 570 -3.55 -23.84 -9.00
C ARG A 570 -4.57 -22.70 -8.97
N GLU A 571 -5.45 -22.72 -7.97
CA GLU A 571 -6.50 -21.71 -7.78
C GLU A 571 -5.89 -20.34 -7.51
N ARG A 572 -4.82 -20.29 -6.72
CA ARG A 572 -4.10 -19.05 -6.48
C ARG A 572 -3.41 -18.54 -7.75
N ARG A 573 -2.78 -19.40 -8.57
CA ARG A 573 -2.20 -19.01 -9.87
C ARG A 573 -3.27 -18.42 -10.78
N TRP A 574 -4.41 -19.07 -10.90
CA TRP A 574 -5.52 -18.59 -11.73
C TRP A 574 -6.06 -17.24 -11.23
N GLN A 575 -6.21 -17.05 -9.92
CA GLN A 575 -6.57 -15.75 -9.35
C GLN A 575 -5.61 -14.64 -9.76
N GLN A 576 -4.31 -14.90 -9.76
CA GLN A 576 -3.30 -13.91 -10.16
C GLN A 576 -3.39 -13.57 -11.66
N LEU A 577 -3.73 -14.54 -12.51
CA LEU A 577 -3.99 -14.34 -13.94
C LEU A 577 -5.31 -13.58 -14.19
N ARG A 578 -6.37 -13.83 -13.40
CA ARG A 578 -7.60 -13.02 -13.49
C ARG A 578 -7.38 -11.59 -12.99
N ARG A 579 -6.56 -11.41 -11.95
CA ARG A 579 -6.19 -10.08 -11.44
C ARG A 579 -5.36 -9.26 -12.43
N SER A 580 -4.52 -9.88 -13.25
CA SER A 580 -3.83 -9.14 -14.30
C SER A 580 -4.79 -8.58 -15.35
N ARG A 581 -5.88 -9.28 -15.69
CA ARG A 581 -6.95 -8.75 -16.54
C ARG A 581 -7.64 -7.54 -15.92
N TYR A 582 -7.83 -7.55 -14.61
CA TYR A 582 -8.34 -6.39 -13.87
C TYR A 582 -7.40 -5.18 -13.98
N VAL A 583 -6.10 -5.41 -13.83
CA VAL A 583 -5.06 -4.36 -14.03
C VAL A 583 -5.04 -3.85 -15.47
N GLU A 584 -5.07 -4.75 -16.46
CA GLU A 584 -5.12 -4.40 -17.89
C GLU A 584 -6.32 -3.50 -18.19
N TYR A 585 -7.50 -3.81 -17.66
CA TYR A 585 -8.68 -2.96 -17.84
C TYR A 585 -8.49 -1.57 -17.23
N ASN A 586 -8.09 -1.50 -15.95
CA ASN A 586 -8.00 -0.23 -15.23
C ASN A 586 -6.95 0.71 -15.83
N LEU A 587 -5.82 0.18 -16.31
CA LEU A 587 -4.75 1.02 -16.87
C LEU A 587 -4.98 1.41 -18.33
N VAL A 588 -5.71 0.61 -19.11
CA VAL A 588 -5.88 0.84 -20.57
C VAL A 588 -7.23 1.47 -20.91
N TYR A 589 -8.32 1.04 -20.26
CA TYR A 589 -9.68 1.35 -20.70
C TYR A 589 -10.49 2.17 -19.70
N ASP A 590 -10.23 2.06 -18.40
CA ASP A 590 -11.04 2.77 -17.41
C ASP A 590 -10.91 4.30 -17.53
N ARG A 591 -12.03 4.95 -17.88
CA ARG A 591 -12.09 6.40 -18.05
C ARG A 591 -11.74 7.13 -16.76
N GLY A 592 -12.19 6.62 -15.61
CA GLY A 592 -11.95 7.23 -14.30
C GLY A 592 -10.47 7.26 -13.93
N THR A 593 -9.79 6.11 -14.06
CA THR A 593 -8.35 5.98 -13.82
C THR A 593 -7.55 6.85 -14.78
N ARG A 594 -7.84 6.80 -16.09
CA ARG A 594 -7.14 7.62 -17.09
C ARG A 594 -7.33 9.11 -16.85
N PHE A 595 -8.55 9.56 -16.55
CA PHE A 595 -8.83 10.96 -16.23
C PHE A 595 -8.08 11.40 -14.97
N GLY A 596 -8.13 10.59 -13.91
CA GLY A 596 -7.45 10.88 -12.65
C GLY A 596 -5.93 11.01 -12.81
N LEU A 597 -5.29 10.10 -13.54
CA LEU A 597 -3.84 10.12 -13.77
C LEU A 597 -3.38 11.32 -14.61
N ASN A 598 -4.24 11.82 -15.50
CA ASN A 598 -3.95 12.99 -16.32
C ASN A 598 -4.35 14.32 -15.66
N THR A 599 -5.04 14.29 -14.52
CA THR A 599 -5.48 15.50 -13.81
C THR A 599 -4.35 16.02 -12.90
N PRO A 600 -3.84 17.25 -13.12
CA PRO A 600 -2.81 17.84 -12.27
C PRO A 600 -3.28 17.92 -10.81
N GLY A 601 -2.37 17.60 -9.88
CA GLY A 601 -2.67 17.63 -8.44
C GLY A 601 -3.60 16.51 -7.94
N ALA A 602 -4.01 15.57 -8.80
CA ALA A 602 -4.78 14.42 -8.36
C ALA A 602 -3.95 13.50 -7.45
N ARG A 603 -4.61 12.90 -6.46
CA ARG A 603 -3.97 11.99 -5.51
C ARG A 603 -3.79 10.61 -6.15
N ILE A 604 -2.63 10.38 -6.76
CA ILE A 604 -2.30 9.14 -7.49
C ILE A 604 -2.53 7.88 -6.65
N GLU A 605 -2.15 7.89 -5.37
CA GLU A 605 -2.37 6.77 -4.45
C GLU A 605 -3.86 6.43 -4.25
N SER A 606 -4.76 7.42 -4.32
CA SER A 606 -6.21 7.18 -4.25
C SER A 606 -6.75 6.55 -5.53
N ILE A 607 -6.17 6.90 -6.68
CA ILE A 607 -6.58 6.39 -8.00
C ILE A 607 -6.13 4.93 -8.17
N LEU A 608 -4.87 4.65 -7.84
CA LEU A 608 -4.27 3.32 -7.96
C LEU A 608 -4.62 2.37 -6.79
N MET A 609 -5.42 2.84 -5.83
CA MET A 609 -6.02 2.00 -4.80
C MET A 609 -6.74 0.79 -5.42
N SER A 610 -7.36 0.98 -6.58
CA SER A 610 -8.10 -0.05 -7.34
C SER A 610 -7.26 -1.24 -7.81
N LEU A 611 -5.92 -1.13 -7.83
CA LEU A 611 -5.07 -2.23 -8.28
C LEU A 611 -4.90 -3.27 -7.16
N PRO A 612 -4.90 -4.58 -7.47
CA PRO A 612 -4.65 -5.63 -6.48
C PRO A 612 -3.22 -5.57 -5.92
N LEU A 613 -3.00 -6.20 -4.76
CA LEU A 613 -1.66 -6.28 -4.16
C LEU A 613 -0.67 -7.06 -5.03
N THR A 614 -1.17 -8.12 -5.68
CA THR A 614 -0.41 -9.00 -6.56
C THR A 614 -1.25 -9.35 -7.80
N ALA A 615 -0.57 -9.46 -8.94
CA ALA A 615 -1.11 -9.94 -10.21
C ALA A 615 0.01 -10.66 -10.99
N ARG A 616 -0.37 -11.50 -11.95
CA ARG A 616 0.57 -12.32 -12.74
C ARG A 616 0.24 -12.28 -14.23
N TRP A 617 1.27 -12.17 -15.05
CA TRP A 617 1.21 -12.34 -16.50
C TRP A 617 2.08 -13.53 -16.87
N GLU A 618 1.56 -14.38 -17.75
CA GLU A 618 2.28 -15.52 -18.31
C GLU A 618 2.10 -15.51 -19.82
N TYR A 619 3.19 -15.78 -20.53
CA TYR A 619 3.16 -15.96 -21.97
C TYR A 619 2.52 -17.31 -22.30
N CYS A 620 1.51 -17.32 -23.18
CA CYS A 620 0.79 -18.53 -23.62
C CYS A 620 0.39 -19.45 -22.46
N THR A 621 -0.34 -18.92 -21.48
CA THR A 621 -0.77 -19.67 -20.29
C THR A 621 -1.72 -20.84 -20.65
N ASP A 622 -1.53 -21.96 -19.97
CA ASP A 622 -2.30 -23.21 -20.09
C ASP A 622 -3.52 -23.28 -19.15
N ALA A 623 -3.71 -22.27 -18.28
CA ALA A 623 -4.58 -22.36 -17.11
C ALA A 623 -6.08 -22.57 -17.41
N ALA A 624 -6.52 -22.40 -18.66
CA ALA A 624 -7.89 -22.62 -19.11
C ALA A 624 -7.96 -23.46 -20.41
N GLU A 625 -6.93 -24.25 -20.71
CA GLU A 625 -6.88 -25.09 -21.93
C GLU A 625 -7.86 -26.26 -21.87
N ASP A 626 -8.02 -26.91 -20.70
CA ASP A 626 -8.98 -27.99 -20.53
C ASP A 626 -10.42 -27.43 -20.51
N PRO A 627 -11.28 -27.74 -21.50
CA PRO A 627 -12.64 -27.21 -21.56
C PRO A 627 -13.55 -27.66 -20.39
N ALA A 628 -13.20 -28.76 -19.71
CA ALA A 628 -13.94 -29.24 -18.53
C ALA A 628 -13.55 -28.50 -17.25
N SER A 629 -12.41 -27.79 -17.24
CA SER A 629 -11.88 -27.11 -16.07
C SER A 629 -12.79 -25.97 -15.57
N PRO A 630 -12.82 -25.70 -14.25
CA PRO A 630 -13.54 -24.55 -13.70
C PRO A 630 -13.03 -23.19 -14.23
N GLU A 631 -11.76 -23.09 -14.60
CA GLU A 631 -11.17 -21.91 -15.24
C GLU A 631 -11.79 -21.65 -16.63
N ALA A 632 -11.89 -22.69 -17.46
CA ALA A 632 -12.54 -22.61 -18.77
C ALA A 632 -14.04 -22.32 -18.67
N GLN A 633 -14.71 -22.81 -17.61
CA GLN A 633 -16.12 -22.49 -17.35
C GLN A 633 -16.33 -20.99 -17.13
N LEU A 634 -15.51 -20.35 -16.29
CA LEU A 634 -15.56 -18.90 -16.13
C LEU A 634 -15.23 -18.21 -17.46
N GLN A 635 -14.16 -18.62 -18.14
CA GLN A 635 -13.69 -17.99 -19.37
C GLN A 635 -14.77 -17.95 -20.45
N ARG A 636 -15.58 -19.02 -20.61
CA ARG A 636 -16.72 -19.03 -21.55
C ARG A 636 -17.72 -17.93 -21.26
N VAL A 637 -18.05 -17.71 -19.98
CA VAL A 637 -19.01 -16.68 -19.57
C VAL A 637 -18.42 -15.27 -19.76
N LEU A 638 -17.11 -15.09 -19.55
CA LEU A 638 -16.45 -13.81 -19.80
C LEU A 638 -16.36 -13.47 -21.29
N ASN A 639 -16.13 -14.47 -22.14
CA ASN A 639 -16.12 -14.30 -23.60
C ASN A 639 -17.51 -14.01 -24.18
N SER A 640 -18.56 -14.39 -23.46
CA SER A 640 -19.96 -14.21 -23.88
C SER A 640 -20.83 -13.91 -22.67
N PRO A 641 -20.88 -12.63 -22.23
CA PRO A 641 -21.74 -12.21 -21.13
C PRO A 641 -23.19 -12.66 -21.34
N ARG A 642 -23.84 -13.10 -20.27
CA ARG A 642 -25.18 -13.68 -20.30
C ARG A 642 -26.09 -13.06 -19.24
N GLU A 643 -27.38 -13.35 -19.32
CA GLU A 643 -28.35 -12.96 -18.28
C GLU A 643 -28.26 -13.87 -17.06
N TRP A 644 -28.49 -13.30 -15.88
CA TRP A 644 -28.43 -14.01 -14.60
C TRP A 644 -29.78 -14.13 -13.91
N VAL A 645 -30.71 -13.19 -14.15
CA VAL A 645 -32.00 -13.07 -13.45
C VAL A 645 -33.12 -12.63 -14.38
#